data_AF-A0A5D4TLG0-F1
#
_entry.id   AF-A0A5D4TLG0-F1
#
_cell.length_a   1.000
_cell.length_b   1.000
_cell.length_c   1.000
_cell.angle_alpha   90.00
_cell.angle_beta   90.00
_cell.angle_gamma   90.00
#
_symmetry.space_group_name_H-M   'P 1'
#
loop_
_entity.id
_entity.type
_entity.pdbx_description
1 polymer ?
#
loop_
_entity_poly.entity_id
_entity_poly.type
_entity_poly.pdbx_seq_one_letter_code
_entity_poly.pdbx_strand_id
1 'polypeptide(L)'
;MQLKKGFLIVLTTLLVGSYFQPQINESAANTDHSIPIVEEKTDLISIFVKDRSELDRLVDTDVDLAEHIHQKHGGYEVTAIVTPSELDTLKAKGYTTETISTKDEITSILTEREKTVKQQEEIMATVDNLTVLRANYFTNQSGSFLYVEAKSSAGVAASTALTASWDKGIGTEIGSGGRAALERLSDAGKYLYHSFMVPVDYRPDQVKISSNLGGFVTAKVTNWLGDGEPESEPHYVKDFIDHYMTPTELTERIEKLAEEFPELSEIIDLPNETNGYRRYAQQTVGSTTDTAVVITSNEYGHEGGNDISVEFQDPGKADSKLEVSVQDKTLSVSLATDKDGKLISTAKEVAAAINTNAKQLVSATTYRGNEGNGVVLAQEKMTLTDNLKAPEEEVSRDPFTVKALRIGKHRDGSKIGVLAYSQEHAREWVTPLVSIETAERLLRNYAHDEDTRKLVDNLDIFIVPSINPDGGHYSFFDYNWQRKNMTNHCDETYSDPGVRNNWGVDLNRNHSVGSYLDGYSGASANCTSAVFGGPEKTSEPEAKNLIWLAEQNENIKFAMNMHSYGGYFMWPPGAYKPETRETLPRPSAGEEAFFWQASEHILEEIQKHRGTVVLPSRTGPVPDVLYSAAGNSADVLWYNHGIYAWNFEVGSDLWNAEENQWVPVGFQPEFEEGHEEALEFANGLIGMLEVAADFGRDAEAPASSLKPGSGKYKDTVEASFESSEPATIYYTLDGSKPTFESKKIMLRDLREDPETLTIKKTTTVNWFAVDPSGNIENGYDPINDETGFNSEKLVIVEADHKISVDKLSGKDRILTAIEVSKGLYPEGFSSNHSDKTVVLATSDDFADALSSGPLAAKLGNAPILLTASDKLTAEAKAEIERLNTDKVVIAGGTMAVKPAVEQDLKKMGLEVDRLRGEDRYGTNMAIVGELGEVNGAFVASGTSYPDALASAPIASANNWAIVLTQENELSKPAAKAVKNLPVNIVGGTGVVSDNVEKTLIAQNGKKHVTRTAGADRYGTLAALLKAYQTGTDTNTILITTGENFPDALTASSLAARTNAPLILVSDEIDKQTAAFLDAYGKTTIIDHVKVIGGKVNQSSADKLVELIGE
;
A
#
# COMPACT_ATOMS: atom_id res chain seq x y z
N MET A 1 -9.48 45.70 -44.80
CA MET A 1 -9.91 47.12 -44.74
C MET A 1 -9.75 47.54 -43.28
N GLN A 2 -8.63 48.15 -42.88
CA GLN A 2 -8.41 49.61 -42.68
C GLN A 2 -9.39 50.24 -41.66
N LEU A 3 -9.03 51.06 -40.65
CA LEU A 3 -7.79 51.70 -40.19
C LEU A 3 -8.06 52.44 -38.86
N LYS A 4 -7.19 52.26 -37.85
CA LYS A 4 -6.50 53.24 -36.95
C LYS A 4 -7.07 54.66 -36.61
N LYS A 5 -6.82 55.01 -35.32
CA LYS A 5 -6.28 56.26 -34.68
C LYS A 5 -7.23 57.29 -34.01
N GLY A 6 -7.14 57.41 -32.66
CA GLY A 6 -6.38 58.45 -31.91
C GLY A 6 -7.10 59.75 -31.44
N PHE A 7 -6.80 60.21 -30.20
CA PHE A 7 -6.53 61.61 -29.71
C PHE A 7 -6.52 61.62 -28.15
N LEU A 8 -5.44 61.94 -27.40
CA LEU A 8 -4.70 63.20 -27.09
C LEU A 8 -5.27 64.02 -25.90
N ILE A 9 -4.42 64.19 -24.87
CA ILE A 9 -4.56 64.95 -23.62
C ILE A 9 -3.95 66.35 -23.74
N VAL A 10 -4.51 67.37 -23.07
CA VAL A 10 -3.84 68.64 -22.74
C VAL A 10 -4.16 69.09 -21.29
N LEU A 11 -3.09 69.55 -20.63
CA LEU A 11 -2.88 70.08 -19.26
C LEU A 11 -3.44 71.49 -19.02
N THR A 12 -3.72 71.85 -17.74
CA THR A 12 -3.30 73.15 -17.17
C THR A 12 -3.20 73.16 -15.63
N THR A 13 -2.18 73.88 -15.16
CA THR A 13 -1.57 74.10 -13.82
C THR A 13 -2.18 75.26 -13.01
N LEU A 14 -1.97 75.33 -11.67
CA LEU A 14 -1.36 76.50 -10.98
C LEU A 14 -1.10 76.33 -9.46
N LEU A 15 -0.12 77.12 -9.00
CA LEU A 15 0.72 77.10 -7.78
C LEU A 15 0.17 77.85 -6.53
N VAL A 16 0.63 77.37 -5.37
CA VAL A 16 1.29 78.03 -4.19
C VAL A 16 0.71 79.33 -3.60
N GLY A 17 0.48 79.30 -2.27
CA GLY A 17 0.50 80.46 -1.38
C GLY A 17 0.72 80.06 0.09
N SER A 18 1.91 80.35 0.63
CA SER A 18 2.28 80.24 2.04
C SER A 18 2.09 81.59 2.75
N TYR A 19 1.68 81.62 4.03
CA TYR A 19 2.43 82.24 5.16
C TYR A 19 1.60 82.60 6.42
N PHE A 20 2.25 82.34 7.57
CA PHE A 20 2.19 82.95 8.91
C PHE A 20 1.15 82.53 9.97
N GLN A 21 1.71 81.91 11.02
CA GLN A 21 1.16 81.60 12.35
C GLN A 21 0.86 82.87 13.20
N PRO A 22 0.15 82.73 14.33
CA PRO A 22 0.87 82.66 15.61
C PRO A 22 0.33 81.61 16.63
N GLN A 23 1.20 81.33 17.60
CA GLN A 23 1.08 80.34 18.68
C GLN A 23 -0.02 80.63 19.73
N ILE A 24 -0.69 79.54 20.13
CA ILE A 24 -0.90 78.97 21.48
C ILE A 24 -1.06 79.95 22.67
N ASN A 25 -2.21 79.83 23.35
CA ASN A 25 -2.25 79.68 24.82
C ASN A 25 -3.48 78.87 25.25
N GLU A 26 -3.25 77.88 26.11
CA GLU A 26 -4.14 76.79 26.54
C GLU A 26 -5.27 77.25 27.50
N SER A 27 -6.46 76.66 27.37
CA SER A 27 -7.09 75.87 28.46
C SER A 27 -8.44 75.28 28.04
N ALA A 28 -8.66 74.05 28.52
CA ALA A 28 -9.79 73.14 28.41
C ALA A 28 -11.20 73.72 28.15
N ALA A 29 -11.93 73.12 27.19
CA ALA A 29 -13.16 72.35 27.46
C ALA A 29 -13.82 71.93 26.13
N ASN A 30 -14.12 70.63 26.06
CA ASN A 30 -14.90 69.92 25.05
C ASN A 30 -16.11 70.68 24.51
N THR A 31 -16.06 70.99 23.23
CA THR A 31 -17.20 70.84 22.31
C THR A 31 -16.64 70.14 21.09
N ASP A 32 -16.99 68.87 20.85
CA ASP A 32 -16.89 68.36 19.49
C ASP A 32 -18.23 67.79 19.04
N HIS A 33 -18.67 68.40 17.96
CA HIS A 33 -19.68 67.88 17.09
C HIS A 33 -19.15 66.60 16.47
N SER A 34 -20.06 65.70 16.14
CA SER A 34 -19.84 64.61 15.20
C SER A 34 -18.99 65.04 13.99
N ILE A 35 -17.70 64.71 14.01
CA ILE A 35 -16.93 64.42 12.80
C ILE A 35 -17.23 62.95 12.45
N PRO A 36 -17.49 62.62 11.18
CA PRO A 36 -17.75 61.23 10.78
C PRO A 36 -16.53 60.39 11.12
N ILE A 37 -16.73 59.17 11.64
CA ILE A 37 -15.70 58.14 11.47
C ILE A 37 -15.66 57.90 9.96
N VAL A 38 -14.66 58.49 9.33
CA VAL A 38 -14.25 58.19 7.97
C VAL A 38 -13.82 56.73 7.98
N GLU A 39 -14.42 55.93 7.10
CA GLU A 39 -13.97 54.60 6.75
C GLU A 39 -12.43 54.63 6.60
N GLU A 40 -11.72 53.96 7.51
CA GLU A 40 -10.27 53.80 7.35
C GLU A 40 -10.08 53.04 6.05
N LYS A 41 -9.56 53.71 5.02
CA LYS A 41 -9.19 53.02 3.79
C LYS A 41 -8.15 51.98 4.16
N THR A 42 -8.46 50.74 3.84
CA THR A 42 -7.56 49.62 4.02
C THR A 42 -6.32 49.84 3.16
N ASP A 43 -5.16 49.71 3.79
CA ASP A 43 -3.89 49.70 3.08
C ASP A 43 -3.46 48.25 2.91
N LEU A 44 -3.09 47.89 1.69
CA LEU A 44 -2.54 46.57 1.39
C LEU A 44 -1.09 46.55 1.89
N ILE A 45 -0.83 45.84 2.97
CA ILE A 45 0.52 45.76 3.55
C ILE A 45 1.11 44.37 3.35
N SER A 46 2.43 44.32 3.21
CA SER A 46 3.20 43.08 3.14
C SER A 46 3.78 42.78 4.54
N ILE A 47 3.44 41.61 5.08
CA ILE A 47 3.91 41.09 6.37
C ILE A 47 4.85 39.93 6.10
N PHE A 48 6.10 40.02 6.54
CA PHE A 48 7.06 38.92 6.42
C PHE A 48 7.03 38.05 7.69
N VAL A 49 6.72 36.77 7.53
CA VAL A 49 6.77 35.75 8.60
C VAL A 49 7.90 34.77 8.32
N LYS A 50 8.68 34.43 9.35
CA LYS A 50 9.92 33.64 9.25
C LYS A 50 9.68 32.21 8.77
N ASP A 51 8.57 31.59 9.18
CA ASP A 51 8.23 30.21 8.88
C ASP A 51 6.70 29.98 9.00
N ARG A 52 6.22 28.79 8.60
CA ARG A 52 4.78 28.49 8.61
C ARG A 52 4.19 28.46 10.03
N SER A 53 4.98 28.24 11.08
CA SER A 53 4.47 28.30 12.46
C SER A 53 4.20 29.73 12.94
N GLU A 54 4.84 30.72 12.31
CA GLU A 54 4.60 32.14 12.54
C GLU A 54 3.47 32.65 11.62
N LEU A 55 3.28 32.04 10.44
CA LEU A 55 2.08 32.19 9.63
C LEU A 55 0.82 31.71 10.37
N ASP A 56 0.87 30.54 11.00
CA ASP A 56 -0.26 30.01 11.80
C ASP A 56 -0.60 30.95 12.98
N ARG A 57 0.41 31.54 13.61
CA ARG A 57 0.23 32.57 14.66
C ARG A 57 -0.25 33.93 14.13
N LEU A 58 -0.02 34.22 12.86
CA LEU A 58 -0.55 35.42 12.18
C LEU A 58 -2.03 35.22 11.83
N VAL A 59 -2.42 34.01 11.44
CA VAL A 59 -3.83 33.62 11.26
C VAL A 59 -4.61 33.77 12.58
N ASP A 60 -4.00 33.45 13.73
CA ASP A 60 -4.58 33.67 15.07
C ASP A 60 -4.75 35.16 15.47
N THR A 61 -4.34 36.11 14.62
CA THR A 61 -4.49 37.56 14.90
C THR A 61 -5.75 38.21 14.32
N ASP A 62 -6.63 37.42 13.69
CA ASP A 62 -7.90 37.86 13.05
C ASP A 62 -7.73 38.89 11.91
N VAL A 63 -6.51 39.03 11.38
CA VAL A 63 -6.21 39.94 10.26
C VAL A 63 -6.59 39.27 8.94
N ASP A 64 -7.28 40.00 8.05
CA ASP A 64 -7.68 39.50 6.73
C ASP A 64 -6.46 39.36 5.82
N LEU A 65 -6.04 38.11 5.59
CA LEU A 65 -4.91 37.76 4.74
C LEU A 65 -5.43 37.53 3.32
N ALA A 66 -4.98 38.34 2.36
CA ALA A 66 -5.28 38.10 0.96
C ALA A 66 -4.67 36.76 0.51
N GLU A 67 -5.39 36.03 -0.34
CA GLU A 67 -5.20 34.60 -0.70
C GLU A 67 -3.87 34.23 -1.40
N HIS A 68 -2.82 35.06 -1.32
CA HIS A 68 -1.51 34.76 -1.88
C HIS A 68 -0.38 34.97 -0.86
N ILE A 69 0.24 33.85 -0.49
CA ILE A 69 1.47 33.80 0.32
C ILE A 69 2.65 33.67 -0.66
N HIS A 70 3.48 34.72 -0.76
CA HIS A 70 4.69 34.68 -1.58
C HIS A 70 5.88 34.16 -0.77
N GLN A 71 6.42 33.00 -1.13
CA GLN A 71 7.64 32.52 -0.48
C GLN A 71 8.84 33.38 -0.91
N LYS A 72 9.54 33.98 0.06
CA LYS A 72 10.78 34.76 -0.15
C LYS A 72 11.94 34.13 0.62
N HIS A 73 13.17 34.50 0.28
CA HIS A 73 14.35 33.89 0.93
C HIS A 73 14.38 34.25 2.43
N GLY A 74 14.13 33.27 3.30
CA GLY A 74 14.09 33.43 4.76
C GLY A 74 12.70 33.47 5.40
N GLY A 75 11.62 33.25 4.64
CA GLY A 75 10.25 33.27 5.17
C GLY A 75 9.16 33.37 4.11
N TYR A 76 7.95 33.70 4.55
CA TYR A 76 6.78 33.94 3.71
C TYR A 76 6.39 35.41 3.79
N GLU A 77 6.15 36.00 2.64
CA GLU A 77 5.55 37.31 2.51
C GLU A 77 4.04 37.13 2.36
N VAL A 78 3.29 37.66 3.32
CA VAL A 78 1.84 37.53 3.43
C VAL A 78 1.23 38.90 3.23
N THR A 79 0.31 39.01 2.29
CA THR A 79 -0.36 40.29 2.03
C THR A 79 -1.57 40.37 2.94
N ALA A 80 -1.62 41.38 3.80
CA ALA A 80 -2.73 41.61 4.72
C ALA A 80 -3.46 42.90 4.35
N ILE A 81 -4.78 42.86 4.39
CA ILE A 81 -5.64 44.03 4.27
C ILE A 81 -5.82 44.54 5.70
N VAL A 82 -5.16 45.65 6.04
CA VAL A 82 -5.24 46.20 7.40
C VAL A 82 -5.66 47.66 7.40
N THR A 83 -6.38 48.05 8.45
CA THR A 83 -6.56 49.46 8.77
C THR A 83 -5.36 50.00 9.56
N PRO A 84 -5.13 51.33 9.63
CA PRO A 84 -4.08 51.93 10.46
C PRO A 84 -4.08 51.45 11.92
N SER A 85 -5.26 51.15 12.47
CA SER A 85 -5.42 50.65 13.85
C SER A 85 -5.00 49.18 14.02
N GLU A 86 -5.20 48.35 13.00
CA GLU A 86 -4.77 46.94 12.96
C GLU A 86 -3.25 46.83 12.73
N LEU A 87 -2.69 47.73 11.91
CA LEU A 87 -1.26 47.87 11.71
C LEU A 87 -0.49 48.22 13.01
N ASP A 88 -1.05 49.10 13.83
CA ASP A 88 -0.47 49.44 15.14
C ASP A 88 -0.55 48.28 16.14
N THR A 89 -1.61 47.46 16.05
CA THR A 89 -1.80 46.25 16.86
C THR A 89 -0.79 45.15 16.47
N LEU A 90 -0.52 44.97 15.17
CA LEU A 90 0.49 44.06 14.66
C LEU A 90 1.90 44.50 15.10
N LYS A 91 2.22 45.79 15.03
CA LYS A 91 3.51 46.34 15.52
C LYS A 91 3.68 46.15 17.04
N ALA A 92 2.62 46.34 17.83
CA ALA A 92 2.64 46.13 19.28
C ALA A 92 2.82 44.65 19.69
N LYS A 93 2.37 43.72 18.85
CA LYS A 93 2.58 42.26 18.99
C LYS A 93 3.94 41.77 18.47
N GLY A 94 4.79 42.67 17.96
CA GLY A 94 6.16 42.38 17.55
C GLY A 94 6.34 42.04 16.06
N TYR A 95 5.31 42.19 15.22
CA TYR A 95 5.41 41.98 13.78
C TYR A 95 6.10 43.18 13.10
N THR A 96 7.00 42.90 12.15
CA THR A 96 7.77 43.93 11.44
C THR A 96 7.07 44.28 10.12
N THR A 97 6.78 45.56 9.86
CA THR A 97 6.07 46.00 8.64
C THR A 97 6.79 47.22 8.02
N GLU A 98 7.32 47.12 6.78
CA GLU A 98 7.43 48.19 5.77
C GLU A 98 8.28 47.84 4.51
N THR A 99 8.08 48.63 3.45
CA THR A 99 8.51 48.51 2.04
C THR A 99 10.03 48.47 1.75
N ILE A 100 10.40 47.50 0.90
CA ILE A 100 11.58 47.36 -0.01
C ILE A 100 12.97 47.55 0.65
N SER A 101 13.46 46.44 1.22
CA SER A 101 14.86 46.00 1.42
C SER A 101 15.97 47.04 1.64
N THR A 102 16.74 46.89 2.72
CA THR A 102 18.03 47.58 2.90
C THR A 102 19.22 46.63 2.98
N LYS A 103 20.39 47.19 2.64
CA LYS A 103 21.68 46.56 2.37
C LYS A 103 22.31 45.81 3.55
N ASP A 104 21.70 45.86 4.73
CA ASP A 104 22.25 45.28 5.96
C ASP A 104 21.75 43.85 6.22
N GLU A 105 20.58 43.44 5.68
CA GLU A 105 20.11 42.04 5.68
C GLU A 105 20.86 41.13 4.72
N ILE A 106 21.55 41.72 3.72
CA ILE A 106 22.48 40.97 2.87
C ILE A 106 23.64 40.41 3.72
N THR A 107 23.98 41.05 4.85
CA THR A 107 25.12 40.64 5.68
C THR A 107 24.74 39.56 6.71
N SER A 108 23.50 39.51 7.20
CA SER A 108 23.02 38.44 8.10
C SER A 108 22.82 37.12 7.34
N ILE A 109 22.24 37.18 6.13
CA ILE A 109 22.09 36.02 5.22
C ILE A 109 23.45 35.43 4.84
N LEU A 110 24.51 36.25 4.72
CA LEU A 110 25.87 35.78 4.48
C LEU A 110 26.50 35.10 5.71
N THR A 111 26.11 35.49 6.93
CA THR A 111 26.65 34.92 8.18
C THR A 111 25.96 33.61 8.56
N GLU A 112 24.67 33.45 8.19
CA GLU A 112 23.94 32.19 8.34
C GLU A 112 24.33 31.18 7.25
N ARG A 113 24.60 31.66 6.01
CA ARG A 113 25.29 30.88 4.97
C ARG A 113 26.60 30.29 5.46
N GLU A 114 27.43 31.01 6.20
CA GLU A 114 28.71 30.48 6.71
C GLU A 114 28.57 29.38 7.77
N LYS A 115 27.45 29.31 8.50
CA LYS A 115 27.16 28.21 9.43
C LYS A 115 26.61 26.97 8.72
N THR A 116 25.75 27.16 7.71
CA THR A 116 25.20 26.06 6.90
C THR A 116 26.25 25.51 5.91
N VAL A 117 27.17 26.35 5.41
CA VAL A 117 28.30 25.94 4.58
C VAL A 117 29.23 24.96 5.31
N LYS A 118 29.44 25.11 6.62
CA LYS A 118 30.23 24.15 7.43
C LYS A 118 29.55 22.80 7.66
N GLN A 119 28.23 22.71 7.48
CA GLN A 119 27.49 21.44 7.46
C GLN A 119 27.28 20.92 6.01
N GLN A 120 27.36 21.78 5.00
CA GLN A 120 27.27 21.45 3.56
C GLN A 120 28.60 21.01 2.94
N GLU A 121 29.76 21.37 3.51
CA GLU A 121 31.07 20.94 3.01
C GLU A 121 31.30 19.42 3.07
N GLU A 122 30.50 18.67 3.84
CA GLU A 122 30.52 17.20 3.84
C GLU A 122 29.65 16.57 2.71
N ILE A 123 28.71 17.30 2.11
CA ILE A 123 27.83 16.81 1.02
C ILE A 123 28.34 17.21 -0.38
N MET A 124 29.25 18.19 -0.47
CA MET A 124 29.77 18.73 -1.75
C MET A 124 30.77 17.84 -2.51
N ALA A 125 30.98 16.58 -2.10
CA ALA A 125 31.98 15.70 -2.70
C ALA A 125 31.43 14.61 -3.63
N THR A 126 30.10 14.43 -3.71
CA THR A 126 29.49 13.32 -4.47
C THR A 126 28.36 13.80 -5.37
N VAL A 127 28.40 13.37 -6.63
CA VAL A 127 27.30 13.48 -7.59
C VAL A 127 26.05 12.83 -6.98
N ASP A 128 24.91 13.53 -7.02
CA ASP A 128 23.65 13.03 -6.50
C ASP A 128 22.99 12.02 -7.45
N ASN A 129 22.16 11.13 -6.90
CA ASN A 129 21.36 10.19 -7.68
C ASN A 129 19.95 10.77 -7.86
N LEU A 130 19.42 10.65 -9.08
CA LEU A 130 18.08 11.12 -9.42
C LEU A 130 17.14 9.95 -9.73
N THR A 131 15.94 9.99 -9.17
CA THR A 131 14.85 9.04 -9.43
C THR A 131 13.71 9.81 -10.10
N VAL A 132 13.27 9.39 -11.29
CA VAL A 132 12.05 9.94 -11.90
C VAL A 132 10.87 9.23 -11.29
N LEU A 133 9.94 9.99 -10.73
CA LEU A 133 8.69 9.44 -10.18
C LEU A 133 7.64 9.40 -11.29
N ARG A 134 7.54 10.48 -12.06
CA ARG A 134 6.59 10.61 -13.18
C ARG A 134 7.13 11.49 -14.29
N ALA A 135 6.72 11.18 -15.51
CA ALA A 135 6.92 12.01 -16.69
C ALA A 135 5.71 11.80 -17.61
N ASN A 136 4.67 12.60 -17.44
CA ASN A 136 3.39 12.44 -18.12
C ASN A 136 3.12 13.57 -19.12
N TYR A 137 2.52 13.21 -20.23
CA TYR A 137 1.92 14.10 -21.21
C TYR A 137 0.40 13.99 -21.14
N PHE A 138 -0.32 15.10 -21.23
CA PHE A 138 -1.77 15.07 -21.35
C PHE A 138 -2.30 16.26 -22.14
N THR A 139 -3.52 16.10 -22.64
CA THR A 139 -4.29 17.14 -23.30
C THR A 139 -5.56 17.41 -22.53
N ASN A 140 -5.88 18.68 -22.35
CA ASN A 140 -7.17 19.09 -21.82
C ASN A 140 -7.97 19.84 -22.91
N GLN A 141 -9.11 20.41 -22.55
CA GLN A 141 -10.01 21.15 -23.44
C GLN A 141 -9.34 22.30 -24.23
N SER A 142 -8.21 22.84 -23.75
CA SER A 142 -7.61 24.07 -24.28
C SER A 142 -6.09 24.02 -24.48
N GLY A 143 -5.43 22.90 -24.22
CA GLY A 143 -3.97 22.82 -24.29
C GLY A 143 -3.37 21.42 -24.09
N SER A 144 -2.06 21.33 -24.33
CA SER A 144 -1.24 20.13 -24.09
C SER A 144 -0.14 20.44 -23.09
N PHE A 145 0.14 19.51 -22.17
CA PHE A 145 1.03 19.75 -21.04
C PHE A 145 2.03 18.61 -20.86
N LEU A 146 3.22 18.97 -20.38
CA LEU A 146 4.21 18.04 -19.84
C LEU A 146 4.30 18.25 -18.33
N TYR A 147 4.07 17.18 -17.57
CA TYR A 147 4.24 17.12 -16.13
C TYR A 147 5.37 16.16 -15.78
N VAL A 148 6.26 16.57 -14.89
CA VAL A 148 7.39 15.72 -14.46
C VAL A 148 7.61 15.85 -12.96
N GLU A 149 7.92 14.72 -12.34
CA GLU A 149 8.31 14.62 -10.94
C GLU A 149 9.62 13.84 -10.82
N ALA A 150 10.53 14.34 -9.98
CA ALA A 150 11.78 13.65 -9.70
C ALA A 150 12.28 13.89 -8.27
N LYS A 151 12.93 12.87 -7.71
CA LYS A 151 13.68 12.97 -6.46
C LYS A 151 15.18 13.07 -6.73
N SER A 152 15.86 13.79 -5.84
CA SER A 152 17.32 13.76 -5.71
C SER A 152 17.68 13.21 -4.34
N SER A 153 18.72 12.38 -4.27
CA SER A 153 19.32 11.94 -3.00
C SER A 153 19.84 13.11 -2.15
N ALA A 154 20.07 14.28 -2.76
CA ALA A 154 20.44 15.52 -2.09
C ALA A 154 19.26 16.48 -1.89
N GLY A 155 18.01 16.09 -2.19
CA GLY A 155 16.84 16.97 -2.19
C GLY A 155 16.49 17.58 -0.82
N VAL A 156 16.98 16.99 0.27
CA VAL A 156 16.89 17.57 1.62
C VAL A 156 17.58 18.94 1.69
N ALA A 157 18.69 19.13 0.96
CA ALA A 157 19.35 20.42 0.89
C ALA A 157 18.55 21.38 0.00
N ALA A 158 18.15 22.53 0.55
CA ALA A 158 17.39 23.55 -0.19
C ALA A 158 18.15 24.13 -1.39
N SER A 159 19.47 23.94 -1.46
CA SER A 159 20.32 24.34 -2.60
C SER A 159 20.29 23.36 -3.79
N THR A 160 19.67 22.18 -3.64
CA THR A 160 19.55 21.19 -4.71
C THR A 160 18.52 21.69 -5.71
N ALA A 161 18.94 21.81 -6.97
CA ALA A 161 18.13 22.35 -8.05
C ALA A 161 18.12 21.36 -9.22
N LEU A 162 16.92 21.00 -9.67
CA LEU A 162 16.73 20.09 -10.81
C LEU A 162 16.25 20.86 -12.03
N THR A 163 16.72 20.46 -13.21
CA THR A 163 16.31 20.99 -14.52
C THR A 163 15.92 19.84 -15.45
N ALA A 164 14.73 19.90 -16.02
CA ALA A 164 14.28 19.00 -17.07
C ALA A 164 14.57 19.60 -18.45
N SER A 165 14.91 18.73 -19.40
CA SER A 165 15.02 19.04 -20.83
C SER A 165 14.40 17.89 -21.62
N TRP A 166 13.59 18.19 -22.63
CA TRP A 166 12.83 17.17 -23.37
C TRP A 166 12.96 17.35 -24.88
N ASP A 167 12.67 16.29 -25.62
CA ASP A 167 12.69 16.28 -27.08
C ASP A 167 11.35 16.77 -27.66
N LYS A 168 11.25 16.94 -28.99
CA LYS A 168 9.98 17.25 -29.68
C LYS A 168 9.19 15.99 -30.07
N GLY A 169 9.58 14.82 -29.58
CA GLY A 169 9.06 13.52 -29.98
C GLY A 169 10.14 12.58 -30.54
N ILE A 170 9.70 11.37 -30.88
CA ILE A 170 10.55 10.21 -31.23
C ILE A 170 11.62 10.59 -32.27
N GLY A 171 12.88 10.37 -31.92
CA GLY A 171 14.02 10.56 -32.82
C GLY A 171 14.54 12.00 -32.92
N THR A 172 14.04 12.93 -32.09
CA THR A 172 14.55 14.30 -32.00
C THR A 172 15.53 14.46 -30.82
N GLU A 173 16.37 15.49 -30.83
CA GLU A 173 17.41 15.69 -29.81
C GLU A 173 16.79 16.16 -28.47
N ILE A 174 17.25 15.60 -27.34
CA ILE A 174 16.88 16.08 -26.00
C ILE A 174 17.24 17.57 -25.85
N GLY A 175 16.27 18.37 -25.41
CA GLY A 175 16.38 19.83 -25.30
C GLY A 175 15.84 20.58 -26.51
N SER A 176 15.51 19.88 -27.62
CA SER A 176 14.85 20.51 -28.76
C SER A 176 13.40 20.92 -28.47
N GLY A 177 12.71 20.23 -27.54
CA GLY A 177 11.34 20.51 -27.14
C GLY A 177 11.23 21.59 -26.07
N GLY A 178 12.28 21.79 -25.27
CA GLY A 178 12.33 22.82 -24.24
C GLY A 178 13.13 22.40 -23.01
N ARG A 179 13.12 23.28 -22.01
CA ARG A 179 13.70 23.03 -20.68
C ARG A 179 12.97 23.85 -19.62
N ALA A 180 12.88 23.30 -18.41
CA ALA A 180 12.26 23.95 -17.27
C ALA A 180 12.99 23.56 -15.97
N ALA A 181 13.03 24.48 -15.00
CA ALA A 181 13.45 24.15 -13.65
C ALA A 181 12.29 23.45 -12.93
N LEU A 182 12.60 22.47 -12.09
CA LEU A 182 11.61 21.84 -11.23
C LEU A 182 11.53 22.58 -9.90
N GLU A 183 10.32 22.76 -9.40
CA GLU A 183 10.03 23.35 -8.11
C GLU A 183 10.20 22.32 -7.00
N ARG A 184 10.95 22.69 -5.96
CA ARG A 184 11.20 21.82 -4.80
C ARG A 184 10.00 21.82 -3.87
N LEU A 185 9.34 20.68 -3.71
CA LEU A 185 8.22 20.50 -2.80
C LEU A 185 8.70 20.00 -1.43
N SER A 186 8.18 20.61 -0.38
CA SER A 186 8.44 20.21 1.00
C SER A 186 7.24 20.49 1.86
N ASP A 187 7.02 19.60 2.81
CA ASP A 187 5.88 19.62 3.70
C ASP A 187 6.29 19.09 5.08
N ALA A 188 5.79 19.71 6.16
CA ALA A 188 6.20 19.41 7.53
C ALA A 188 7.74 19.32 7.73
N GLY A 189 8.50 20.19 7.04
CA GLY A 189 9.96 20.19 7.09
C GLY A 189 10.65 19.01 6.38
N LYS A 190 9.88 18.15 5.69
CA LYS A 190 10.37 17.02 4.91
C LYS A 190 10.37 17.34 3.42
N TYR A 191 11.44 16.96 2.76
CA TYR A 191 11.53 17.00 1.31
C TYR A 191 10.66 15.88 0.72
N LEU A 192 9.81 16.22 -0.26
CA LEU A 192 8.97 15.23 -0.95
C LEU A 192 9.59 14.88 -2.31
N TYR A 193 9.56 15.82 -3.24
CA TYR A 193 10.11 15.67 -4.59
C TYR A 193 10.30 17.06 -5.22
N HIS A 194 10.81 17.12 -6.45
CA HIS A 194 10.65 18.29 -7.29
C HIS A 194 9.65 18.00 -8.40
N SER A 195 8.86 18.98 -8.80
CA SER A 195 7.95 18.83 -9.94
C SER A 195 7.87 20.08 -10.81
N PHE A 196 7.33 19.94 -12.01
CA PHE A 196 6.87 21.08 -12.81
C PHE A 196 5.75 20.66 -13.75
N MET A 197 5.00 21.64 -14.22
CA MET A 197 4.05 21.51 -15.30
C MET A 197 4.21 22.67 -16.27
N VAL A 198 4.35 22.39 -17.57
CA VAL A 198 4.38 23.44 -18.60
C VAL A 198 3.50 23.06 -19.79
N PRO A 199 2.91 24.05 -20.48
CA PRO A 199 2.32 23.82 -21.79
C PRO A 199 3.40 23.43 -22.81
N VAL A 200 3.07 22.54 -23.73
CA VAL A 200 3.97 22.06 -24.79
C VAL A 200 3.26 22.01 -26.15
N ASP A 201 3.99 22.37 -27.21
CA ASP A 201 3.47 22.35 -28.58
C ASP A 201 3.49 20.94 -29.23
N TYR A 202 4.30 20.03 -28.69
CA TYR A 202 4.53 18.69 -29.22
C TYR A 202 4.61 17.69 -28.06
N ARG A 203 4.08 16.48 -28.26
CA ARG A 203 4.23 15.36 -27.32
C ARG A 203 5.69 14.89 -27.30
N PRO A 204 6.42 15.06 -26.18
CA PRO A 204 7.78 14.54 -26.06
C PRO A 204 7.77 13.00 -25.98
N ASP A 205 8.85 12.35 -26.42
CA ASP A 205 9.08 10.92 -26.18
C ASP A 205 9.91 10.71 -24.91
N GLN A 206 10.85 11.61 -24.64
CA GLN A 206 11.78 11.49 -23.52
C GLN A 206 12.05 12.83 -22.82
N VAL A 207 12.29 12.74 -21.51
CA VAL A 207 12.76 13.84 -20.67
C VAL A 207 14.04 13.45 -19.94
N LYS A 208 15.02 14.34 -19.95
CA LYS A 208 16.25 14.25 -19.16
C LYS A 208 16.20 15.26 -18.03
N ILE A 209 16.30 14.77 -16.79
CA ILE A 209 16.41 15.57 -15.58
C ILE A 209 17.89 15.63 -15.18
N SER A 210 18.38 16.83 -14.86
CA SER A 210 19.77 17.06 -14.42
C SER A 210 19.79 17.88 -13.13
N SER A 211 20.73 17.58 -12.24
CA SER A 211 20.96 18.27 -10.99
C SER A 211 22.13 19.23 -11.08
N ASN A 212 22.09 20.32 -10.30
CA ASN A 212 23.22 21.22 -10.13
C ASN A 212 24.44 20.56 -9.44
N LEU A 213 24.29 19.37 -8.85
CA LEU A 213 25.37 18.55 -8.30
C LEU A 213 25.95 17.54 -9.30
N GLY A 214 25.48 17.55 -10.55
CA GLY A 214 26.00 16.74 -11.66
C GLY A 214 25.25 15.45 -11.94
N GLY A 215 24.30 15.05 -11.09
CA GLY A 215 23.44 13.88 -11.33
C GLY A 215 22.53 14.10 -12.54
N PHE A 216 22.22 13.04 -13.28
CA PHE A 216 21.20 13.10 -14.33
C PHE A 216 20.51 11.75 -14.54
N VAL A 217 19.27 11.78 -15.00
CA VAL A 217 18.47 10.61 -15.35
C VAL A 217 17.59 10.93 -16.56
N THR A 218 17.32 9.95 -17.42
CA THR A 218 16.40 10.10 -18.57
C THR A 218 15.26 9.13 -18.42
N ALA A 219 14.04 9.59 -18.67
CA ALA A 219 12.81 8.79 -18.60
C ALA A 219 11.98 8.96 -19.88
N LYS A 220 11.20 7.92 -20.19
CA LYS A 220 10.19 7.96 -21.25
C LYS A 220 8.99 8.75 -20.77
N VAL A 221 8.41 9.56 -21.64
CA VAL A 221 7.15 10.27 -21.37
C VAL A 221 5.96 9.36 -21.72
N THR A 222 5.11 9.11 -20.73
CA THR A 222 3.86 8.35 -20.88
C THR A 222 2.67 9.30 -20.98
N ASN A 223 1.53 8.82 -21.47
CA ASN A 223 0.30 9.61 -21.35
C ASN A 223 -0.18 9.55 -19.89
N TRP A 224 -0.77 10.63 -19.39
CA TRP A 224 -1.41 10.63 -18.07
C TRP A 224 -2.72 9.83 -18.09
N LEU A 225 -3.55 10.08 -19.10
CA LEU A 225 -4.84 9.44 -19.37
C LEU A 225 -4.95 9.19 -20.89
N GLY A 226 -5.83 8.29 -21.31
CA GLY A 226 -6.08 7.95 -22.71
C GLY A 226 -6.57 9.12 -23.59
N ASP A 227 -6.75 8.83 -24.89
CA ASP A 227 -7.11 9.80 -25.92
C ASP A 227 -8.62 10.13 -25.93
N GLY A 228 -9.31 9.96 -24.80
CA GLY A 228 -10.77 9.83 -24.67
C GLY A 228 -11.57 10.81 -25.54
N GLU A 229 -12.04 10.35 -26.69
CA GLU A 229 -12.99 11.10 -27.50
C GLU A 229 -14.37 11.05 -26.81
N PRO A 230 -15.12 12.15 -26.77
CA PRO A 230 -16.49 12.13 -26.25
C PRO A 230 -17.35 11.15 -27.05
N GLU A 231 -17.77 10.05 -26.41
CA GLU A 231 -18.72 9.12 -27.02
C GLU A 231 -20.15 9.67 -26.85
N SER A 232 -20.89 9.77 -27.96
CA SER A 232 -22.33 9.96 -27.91
C SER A 232 -23.01 8.66 -28.36
N GLU A 233 -23.38 7.84 -27.40
CA GLU A 233 -24.36 6.76 -27.59
C GLU A 233 -25.74 7.43 -27.82
N PRO A 234 -26.34 7.36 -29.02
CA PRO A 234 -27.56 8.12 -29.35
C PRO A 234 -28.81 7.70 -28.55
N HIS A 235 -28.68 6.69 -27.67
CA HIS A 235 -29.75 6.13 -26.85
C HIS A 235 -29.51 6.27 -25.34
N TYR A 236 -28.34 6.77 -24.92
CA TYR A 236 -28.04 6.99 -23.50
C TYR A 236 -28.62 8.33 -23.05
N VAL A 237 -29.43 8.32 -21.99
CA VAL A 237 -30.09 9.50 -21.43
C VAL A 237 -29.30 9.98 -20.21
N LYS A 238 -28.91 11.26 -20.23
CA LYS A 238 -28.24 11.99 -19.15
C LYS A 238 -28.84 13.41 -19.08
N ASP A 239 -28.29 14.27 -18.22
CA ASP A 239 -28.67 15.69 -18.10
C ASP A 239 -30.05 15.85 -17.42
N PHE A 240 -30.14 15.43 -16.15
CA PHE A 240 -31.36 15.46 -15.34
C PHE A 240 -31.40 16.56 -14.28
N ILE A 241 -30.36 17.40 -14.23
CA ILE A 241 -30.15 18.46 -13.23
C ILE A 241 -30.36 19.82 -13.88
N ASP A 242 -31.20 20.67 -13.31
CA ASP A 242 -31.56 21.99 -13.88
C ASP A 242 -31.35 23.17 -12.93
N HIS A 243 -30.95 22.92 -11.67
CA HIS A 243 -30.55 23.93 -10.69
C HIS A 243 -29.76 23.30 -9.52
N TYR A 244 -29.19 24.14 -8.65
CA TYR A 244 -28.67 23.71 -7.35
C TYR A 244 -29.81 23.32 -6.41
N MET A 245 -29.79 22.10 -5.90
CA MET A 245 -30.85 21.55 -5.05
C MET A 245 -30.49 21.67 -3.56
N THR A 246 -31.46 22.10 -2.76
CA THR A 246 -31.39 22.05 -1.29
C THR A 246 -31.45 20.61 -0.76
N PRO A 247 -31.02 20.32 0.47
CA PRO A 247 -31.14 18.96 1.03
C PRO A 247 -32.58 18.42 1.09
N THR A 248 -33.58 19.29 1.24
CA THR A 248 -35.00 18.90 1.12
C THR A 248 -35.33 18.43 -0.30
N GLU A 249 -34.98 19.20 -1.33
CA GLU A 249 -35.21 18.81 -2.73
C GLU A 249 -34.44 17.54 -3.11
N LEU A 250 -33.20 17.37 -2.61
CA LEU A 250 -32.41 16.16 -2.81
C LEU A 250 -33.11 14.92 -2.23
N THR A 251 -33.68 15.05 -1.03
CA THR A 251 -34.43 13.98 -0.37
C THR A 251 -35.69 13.62 -1.15
N GLU A 252 -36.49 14.62 -1.54
CA GLU A 252 -37.68 14.41 -2.38
C GLU A 252 -37.32 13.74 -3.71
N ARG A 253 -36.18 14.12 -4.30
CA ARG A 253 -35.69 13.56 -5.57
C ARG A 253 -35.41 12.07 -5.46
N ILE A 254 -34.70 11.63 -4.43
CA ILE A 254 -34.39 10.20 -4.25
C ILE A 254 -35.61 9.39 -3.85
N GLU A 255 -36.52 9.94 -3.04
CA GLU A 255 -37.77 9.27 -2.66
C GLU A 255 -38.64 9.04 -3.90
N LYS A 256 -38.78 10.05 -4.76
CA LYS A 256 -39.49 9.92 -6.03
C LYS A 256 -38.85 8.88 -6.94
N LEU A 257 -37.53 8.77 -6.97
CA LEU A 257 -36.83 7.73 -7.75
C LEU A 257 -37.13 6.33 -7.22
N ALA A 258 -37.13 6.14 -5.90
CA ALA A 258 -37.52 4.87 -5.29
C ALA A 258 -38.98 4.50 -5.58
N GLU A 259 -39.88 5.47 -5.59
CA GLU A 259 -41.29 5.28 -5.96
C GLU A 259 -41.49 4.97 -7.46
N GLU A 260 -40.72 5.61 -8.35
CA GLU A 260 -40.78 5.40 -9.80
C GLU A 260 -40.19 4.04 -10.21
N PHE A 261 -39.14 3.59 -9.50
CA PHE A 261 -38.38 2.36 -9.81
C PHE A 261 -38.31 1.34 -8.66
N PRO A 262 -39.44 0.91 -8.05
CA PRO A 262 -39.43 0.10 -6.82
C PRO A 262 -38.81 -1.30 -7.00
N GLU A 263 -38.76 -1.80 -8.24
CA GLU A 263 -38.11 -3.07 -8.57
C GLU A 263 -36.58 -2.97 -8.57
N LEU A 264 -36.03 -1.76 -8.66
CA LEU A 264 -34.60 -1.49 -8.81
C LEU A 264 -34.04 -0.67 -7.64
N SER A 265 -34.87 0.08 -6.91
CA SER A 265 -34.42 0.93 -5.82
C SER A 265 -35.33 0.94 -4.60
N GLU A 266 -34.76 1.34 -3.46
CA GLU A 266 -35.44 1.55 -2.18
C GLU A 266 -34.75 2.65 -1.36
N ILE A 267 -35.46 3.23 -0.39
CA ILE A 267 -34.90 4.19 0.56
C ILE A 267 -34.47 3.45 1.83
N ILE A 268 -33.30 3.81 2.33
CA ILE A 268 -32.81 3.43 3.66
C ILE A 268 -32.81 4.68 4.53
N ASP A 269 -33.60 4.65 5.60
CA ASP A 269 -33.55 5.64 6.67
C ASP A 269 -32.36 5.33 7.58
N LEU A 270 -31.44 6.28 7.73
CA LEU A 270 -30.27 6.12 8.59
C LEU A 270 -30.66 6.41 10.05
N PRO A 271 -30.16 5.62 11.02
CA PRO A 271 -30.79 5.52 12.33
C PRO A 271 -30.50 6.68 13.28
N ASN A 272 -29.47 7.49 13.02
CA ASN A 272 -29.10 8.60 13.89
C ASN A 272 -29.64 9.91 13.29
N GLU A 273 -30.65 10.49 13.91
CA GLU A 273 -31.18 11.79 13.50
C GLU A 273 -30.16 12.90 13.77
N THR A 274 -30.09 13.89 12.85
CA THR A 274 -29.18 15.03 12.95
C THR A 274 -29.61 16.01 14.05
N ASN A 275 -28.87 17.10 14.24
CA ASN A 275 -29.35 18.18 15.10
C ASN A 275 -30.64 18.80 14.55
N GLY A 276 -30.80 18.88 13.23
CA GLY A 276 -31.86 19.62 12.54
C GLY A 276 -31.45 21.07 12.24
N TYR A 277 -32.22 21.73 11.38
CA TYR A 277 -32.03 23.14 11.01
C TYR A 277 -32.63 24.06 12.11
N ARG A 278 -32.08 23.96 13.32
CA ARG A 278 -32.56 24.62 14.55
C ARG A 278 -31.42 25.14 15.43
N ARG A 279 -31.71 26.21 16.17
CA ARG A 279 -30.81 26.83 17.17
C ARG A 279 -31.60 27.36 18.36
N TYR A 280 -30.94 27.51 19.49
CA TYR A 280 -31.50 28.24 20.63
C TYR A 280 -31.67 29.71 20.26
N ALA A 281 -32.73 30.34 20.76
CA ALA A 281 -32.95 31.76 20.57
C ALA A 281 -32.01 32.55 21.49
N GLN A 282 -31.35 33.57 20.95
CA GLN A 282 -30.36 34.34 21.69
C GLN A 282 -30.54 35.84 21.49
N GLN A 283 -30.03 36.60 22.45
CA GLN A 283 -29.92 38.05 22.35
C GLN A 283 -28.71 38.56 23.13
N THR A 284 -27.99 39.52 22.56
CA THR A 284 -26.95 40.27 23.26
C THR A 284 -27.54 41.60 23.71
N VAL A 285 -27.62 41.81 25.03
CA VAL A 285 -28.15 43.03 25.63
C VAL A 285 -27.01 43.91 26.11
N GLY A 286 -26.89 45.12 25.55
CA GLY A 286 -25.77 46.04 25.79
C GLY A 286 -24.98 46.31 24.50
N SER A 287 -23.70 46.68 24.63
CA SER A 287 -22.78 46.81 23.50
C SER A 287 -22.10 45.46 23.18
N THR A 288 -20.96 45.46 22.49
CA THR A 288 -20.05 44.30 22.34
C THR A 288 -18.81 44.45 23.23
N THR A 289 -18.95 45.07 24.41
CA THR A 289 -17.86 45.31 25.38
C THR A 289 -18.16 44.65 26.75
N ASP A 290 -17.43 45.04 27.81
CA ASP A 290 -17.62 44.55 29.19
C ASP A 290 -18.95 44.93 29.86
N THR A 291 -19.83 45.66 29.17
CA THR A 291 -21.17 46.06 29.61
C THR A 291 -22.27 45.15 29.06
N ALA A 292 -21.91 44.12 28.29
CA ALA A 292 -22.82 43.27 27.55
C ALA A 292 -23.15 41.96 28.26
N VAL A 293 -24.42 41.56 28.16
CA VAL A 293 -24.94 40.27 28.66
C VAL A 293 -25.53 39.50 27.50
N VAL A 294 -25.05 38.28 27.29
CA VAL A 294 -25.61 37.35 26.29
C VAL A 294 -26.65 36.50 26.99
N ILE A 295 -27.84 36.41 26.42
CA ILE A 295 -28.97 35.66 26.97
C ILE A 295 -29.35 34.59 25.95
N THR A 296 -29.44 33.35 26.42
CA THR A 296 -29.75 32.17 25.60
C THR A 296 -30.98 31.48 26.16
N SER A 297 -31.95 31.16 25.30
CA SER A 297 -33.13 30.39 25.69
C SER A 297 -32.78 28.95 26.04
N ASN A 298 -33.52 28.36 26.97
CA ASN A 298 -33.41 26.93 27.27
C ASN A 298 -34.14 26.04 26.25
N GLU A 299 -34.97 26.63 25.38
CA GLU A 299 -35.74 25.96 24.32
C GLU A 299 -35.26 26.43 22.95
N TYR A 300 -35.36 25.59 21.91
CA TYR A 300 -35.05 26.01 20.54
C TYR A 300 -35.99 27.16 20.10
N GLY A 301 -35.57 27.95 19.11
CA GLY A 301 -36.32 29.13 18.67
C GLY A 301 -37.78 28.82 18.32
N HIS A 302 -37.99 27.84 17.42
CA HIS A 302 -39.32 27.36 17.01
C HIS A 302 -40.12 26.64 18.12
N GLU A 303 -39.46 26.13 19.17
CA GLU A 303 -40.12 25.48 20.31
C GLU A 303 -40.61 26.48 21.36
N GLY A 304 -40.45 27.78 21.10
CA GLY A 304 -40.90 28.85 21.98
C GLY A 304 -39.78 29.73 22.53
N GLY A 305 -38.52 29.48 22.15
CA GLY A 305 -37.40 30.37 22.44
C GLY A 305 -37.55 31.75 21.80
N ASN A 306 -38.08 31.81 20.56
CA ASN A 306 -38.34 33.06 19.83
C ASN A 306 -39.50 33.88 20.43
N ASP A 307 -40.28 33.31 21.36
CA ASP A 307 -41.33 34.05 22.08
C ASP A 307 -40.77 34.81 23.30
N ILE A 308 -39.52 34.55 23.69
CA ILE A 308 -38.90 35.15 24.87
C ILE A 308 -38.45 36.57 24.55
N SER A 309 -38.74 37.49 25.46
CA SER A 309 -38.29 38.87 25.37
C SER A 309 -37.63 39.34 26.64
N VAL A 310 -36.66 40.24 26.51
CA VAL A 310 -35.88 40.80 27.61
C VAL A 310 -35.88 42.32 27.55
N GLU A 311 -35.98 42.96 28.71
CA GLU A 311 -35.82 44.41 28.86
C GLU A 311 -34.98 44.75 30.09
N PHE A 312 -34.11 45.75 29.97
CA PHE A 312 -33.30 46.27 31.08
C PHE A 312 -33.79 47.68 31.41
N GLN A 313 -34.28 47.89 32.63
CA GLN A 313 -34.99 49.12 33.01
C GLN A 313 -34.17 49.95 34.02
N ASP A 314 -34.18 51.27 33.85
CA ASP A 314 -33.80 52.21 34.89
C ASP A 314 -35.01 52.41 35.83
N PRO A 315 -34.90 52.08 37.13
CA PRO A 315 -36.00 52.23 38.09
C PRO A 315 -36.39 53.69 38.37
N GLY A 316 -35.60 54.67 37.92
CA GLY A 316 -35.91 56.11 38.01
C GLY A 316 -35.90 56.68 39.43
N LYS A 317 -35.35 55.95 40.41
CA LYS A 317 -35.25 56.34 41.82
C LYS A 317 -33.91 55.92 42.41
N ALA A 318 -33.36 56.72 43.32
CA ALA A 318 -32.11 56.44 44.03
C ALA A 318 -32.20 55.20 44.95
N ASP A 319 -31.05 54.59 45.23
CA ASP A 319 -30.88 53.43 46.11
C ASP A 319 -31.75 52.20 45.74
N SER A 320 -32.01 52.01 44.44
CA SER A 320 -32.74 50.84 43.94
C SER A 320 -31.84 49.61 43.92
N LYS A 321 -32.41 48.44 44.26
CA LYS A 321 -31.72 47.15 44.16
C LYS A 321 -31.90 46.54 42.77
N LEU A 322 -30.95 45.73 42.34
CA LEU A 322 -31.08 44.90 41.16
C LEU A 322 -32.17 43.85 41.40
N GLU A 323 -33.20 43.86 40.57
CA GLU A 323 -34.33 42.93 40.64
C GLU A 323 -34.58 42.32 39.25
N VAL A 324 -34.81 41.01 39.21
CA VAL A 324 -35.16 40.28 37.99
C VAL A 324 -36.52 39.65 38.20
N SER A 325 -37.45 39.90 37.28
CA SER A 325 -38.79 39.32 37.30
C SER A 325 -39.11 38.70 35.95
N VAL A 326 -39.89 37.63 35.97
CA VAL A 326 -40.40 36.96 34.77
C VAL A 326 -41.91 37.01 34.84
N GLN A 327 -42.53 37.60 33.83
CA GLN A 327 -43.97 37.57 33.63
C GLN A 327 -44.25 37.00 32.25
N ASP A 328 -44.99 35.88 32.21
CA ASP A 328 -45.17 35.07 31.01
C ASP A 328 -43.80 34.68 30.41
N LYS A 329 -43.49 35.09 29.17
CA LYS A 329 -42.17 34.93 28.52
C LYS A 329 -41.38 36.25 28.41
N THR A 330 -41.71 37.25 29.23
CA THR A 330 -40.97 38.53 29.31
C THR A 330 -40.09 38.56 30.56
N LEU A 331 -38.78 38.67 30.37
CA LEU A 331 -37.75 38.88 31.38
C LEU A 331 -37.51 40.39 31.58
N SER A 332 -37.89 40.93 32.74
CA SER A 332 -37.66 42.33 33.08
C SER A 332 -36.59 42.44 34.16
N VAL A 333 -35.50 43.15 33.84
CA VAL A 333 -34.38 43.41 34.76
C VAL A 333 -34.41 44.88 35.18
N SER A 334 -34.80 45.16 36.42
CA SER A 334 -34.69 46.50 37.01
C SER A 334 -33.28 46.68 37.57
N LEU A 335 -32.49 47.55 36.95
CA LEU A 335 -31.09 47.79 37.30
C LEU A 335 -30.94 48.51 38.66
N ALA A 336 -29.83 48.28 39.36
CA ALA A 336 -29.56 48.96 40.63
C ALA A 336 -29.08 50.40 40.41
N THR A 337 -29.42 51.29 41.34
CA THR A 337 -28.98 52.69 41.36
C THR A 337 -28.28 53.05 42.66
N ASP A 338 -27.29 53.95 42.60
CA ASP A 338 -26.70 54.54 43.79
C ASP A 338 -27.60 55.60 44.44
N LYS A 339 -27.10 56.24 45.51
CA LYS A 339 -27.77 57.32 46.24
C LYS A 339 -28.13 58.55 45.40
N ASP A 340 -27.46 58.73 44.26
CA ASP A 340 -27.67 59.85 43.34
C ASP A 340 -28.56 59.44 42.15
N GLY A 341 -29.03 58.18 42.11
CA GLY A 341 -29.87 57.63 41.05
C GLY A 341 -29.11 57.15 39.82
N LYS A 342 -27.77 57.05 39.89
CA LYS A 342 -26.96 56.56 38.76
C LYS A 342 -26.96 55.04 38.74
N LEU A 343 -27.10 54.44 37.55
CA LEU A 343 -27.00 53.00 37.35
C LEU A 343 -25.63 52.48 37.78
N ILE A 344 -25.61 51.36 38.50
CA ILE A 344 -24.39 50.73 39.04
C ILE A 344 -24.28 49.22 38.82
N SER A 345 -25.33 48.57 38.31
CA SER A 345 -25.28 47.12 38.04
C SER A 345 -24.28 46.80 36.93
N THR A 346 -23.33 45.92 37.24
CA THR A 346 -22.35 45.42 36.27
C THR A 346 -22.94 44.27 35.44
N ALA A 347 -22.39 44.02 34.25
CA ALA A 347 -22.85 42.92 33.38
C ALA A 347 -22.77 41.56 34.09
N LYS A 348 -21.71 41.35 34.89
CA LYS A 348 -21.53 40.16 35.73
C LYS A 348 -22.64 39.99 36.77
N GLU A 349 -23.03 41.07 37.45
CA GLU A 349 -24.11 41.03 38.44
C GLU A 349 -25.47 40.78 37.78
N VAL A 350 -25.70 41.39 36.61
CA VAL A 350 -26.93 41.19 35.83
C VAL A 350 -27.04 39.74 35.36
N ALA A 351 -26.00 39.18 34.73
CA ALA A 351 -25.97 37.78 34.30
C ALA A 351 -26.22 36.81 35.47
N ALA A 352 -25.56 37.03 36.61
CA ALA A 352 -25.75 36.23 37.82
C ALA A 352 -27.19 36.32 38.38
N ALA A 353 -27.80 37.51 38.34
CA ALA A 353 -29.17 37.72 38.77
C ALA A 353 -30.17 37.03 37.85
N ILE A 354 -29.96 37.07 36.52
CA ILE A 354 -30.78 36.34 35.53
C ILE A 354 -30.66 34.84 35.79
N ASN A 355 -29.45 34.29 35.90
CA ASN A 355 -29.23 32.86 36.18
C ASN A 355 -29.77 32.40 37.55
N THR A 356 -30.02 33.33 38.47
CA THR A 356 -30.64 32.99 39.76
C THR A 356 -32.17 32.97 39.65
N ASN A 357 -32.75 33.98 39.02
CA ASN A 357 -34.19 34.27 39.09
C ASN A 357 -34.98 33.83 37.85
N ALA A 358 -34.32 33.63 36.70
CA ALA A 358 -34.93 33.30 35.41
C ALA A 358 -34.39 32.01 34.76
N LYS A 359 -33.61 31.20 35.50
CA LYS A 359 -32.97 29.96 35.00
C LYS A 359 -33.87 28.92 34.37
N GLN A 360 -35.18 28.99 34.61
CA GLN A 360 -36.14 28.07 34.00
C GLN A 360 -36.43 28.43 32.54
N LEU A 361 -36.18 29.70 32.16
CA LEU A 361 -36.47 30.23 30.83
C LEU A 361 -35.19 30.43 29.99
N VAL A 362 -34.14 30.96 30.61
CA VAL A 362 -32.90 31.36 29.92
C VAL A 362 -31.66 31.08 30.79
N SER A 363 -30.50 30.96 30.13
CA SER A 363 -29.20 31.21 30.72
C SER A 363 -28.65 32.58 30.28
N ALA A 364 -27.73 33.14 31.06
CA ALA A 364 -27.06 34.39 30.76
C ALA A 364 -25.55 34.33 31.04
N THR A 365 -24.74 34.81 30.10
CA THR A 365 -23.29 34.88 30.22
C THR A 365 -22.77 36.29 29.99
N THR A 366 -21.56 36.58 30.44
CA THR A 366 -20.86 37.79 30.03
C THR A 366 -20.33 37.61 28.61
N TYR A 367 -20.30 38.68 27.83
CA TYR A 367 -19.90 38.62 26.43
C TYR A 367 -18.45 38.10 26.26
N ARG A 368 -18.30 36.96 25.58
CA ARG A 368 -17.02 36.32 25.21
C ARG A 368 -16.03 36.13 26.37
N GLY A 369 -16.55 35.84 27.56
CA GLY A 369 -15.73 35.57 28.75
C GLY A 369 -15.08 36.81 29.35
N ASN A 370 -15.55 38.00 28.97
CA ASN A 370 -15.18 39.23 29.63
C ASN A 370 -15.52 39.16 31.15
N GLU A 371 -14.72 39.83 31.99
CA GLU A 371 -14.95 39.94 33.43
C GLU A 371 -16.34 40.52 33.78
N GLY A 372 -16.93 41.31 32.88
CA GLY A 372 -18.27 41.87 33.00
C GLY A 372 -18.36 43.01 34.02
N ASN A 373 -17.28 43.76 34.20
CA ASN A 373 -17.19 44.87 35.18
C ASN A 373 -17.87 46.16 34.68
N GLY A 374 -18.22 46.23 33.39
CA GLY A 374 -18.88 47.39 32.80
C GLY A 374 -20.30 47.53 33.33
N VAL A 375 -20.71 48.78 33.59
CA VAL A 375 -22.07 49.10 34.04
C VAL A 375 -23.04 48.96 32.86
N VAL A 376 -24.08 48.16 33.06
CA VAL A 376 -25.14 47.92 32.07
C VAL A 376 -26.06 49.14 32.00
N LEU A 377 -26.45 49.51 30.78
CA LEU A 377 -27.42 50.57 30.54
C LEU A 377 -28.83 49.99 30.38
N ALA A 378 -29.84 50.83 30.62
CA ALA A 378 -31.22 50.48 30.30
C ALA A 378 -31.37 50.26 28.78
N GLN A 379 -32.11 49.23 28.41
CA GLN A 379 -32.34 48.81 27.04
C GLN A 379 -33.83 48.54 26.84
N GLU A 380 -34.38 49.02 25.73
CA GLU A 380 -35.76 48.73 25.35
C GLU A 380 -35.99 47.21 25.22
N LYS A 381 -37.26 46.81 25.27
CA LYS A 381 -37.66 45.40 25.14
C LYS A 381 -37.20 44.83 23.79
N MET A 382 -36.49 43.71 23.85
CA MET A 382 -35.98 42.96 22.69
C MET A 382 -36.45 41.52 22.76
N THR A 383 -36.78 40.93 21.61
CA THR A 383 -37.08 39.51 21.49
C THR A 383 -35.78 38.73 21.23
N LEU A 384 -35.67 37.53 21.79
CA LEU A 384 -34.60 36.58 21.43
C LEU A 384 -34.90 36.00 20.04
N THR A 385 -33.85 35.63 19.31
CA THR A 385 -34.01 35.01 17.98
C THR A 385 -32.96 33.94 17.76
N ASP A 386 -33.35 32.85 17.11
CA ASP A 386 -32.43 31.82 16.58
C ASP A 386 -31.65 32.27 15.33
N ASN A 387 -32.02 33.42 14.75
CA ASN A 387 -31.45 34.03 13.55
C ASN A 387 -31.50 33.14 12.28
N LEU A 388 -32.46 32.23 12.18
CA LEU A 388 -32.60 31.35 11.01
C LEU A 388 -33.56 31.95 9.98
N LYS A 389 -33.17 31.96 8.70
CA LYS A 389 -33.88 32.68 7.63
C LYS A 389 -34.80 31.81 6.77
N ALA A 390 -34.59 30.50 6.67
CA ALA A 390 -35.44 29.69 5.79
C ALA A 390 -36.89 29.70 6.29
N PRO A 391 -37.89 29.72 5.39
CA PRO A 391 -39.29 29.56 5.78
C PRO A 391 -39.51 28.21 6.47
N GLU A 392 -40.28 28.18 7.56
CA GLU A 392 -40.59 26.93 8.27
C GLU A 392 -41.41 25.96 7.39
N GLU A 393 -42.14 26.49 6.41
CA GLU A 393 -42.87 25.68 5.43
C GLU A 393 -41.96 25.04 4.38
N GLU A 394 -40.76 25.57 4.16
CA GLU A 394 -39.78 25.06 3.20
C GLU A 394 -38.75 24.14 3.87
N VAL A 395 -38.33 24.45 5.10
CA VAL A 395 -37.32 23.66 5.83
C VAL A 395 -37.81 23.35 7.24
N SER A 396 -37.95 22.05 7.53
CA SER A 396 -38.30 21.59 8.88
C SER A 396 -37.26 22.00 9.92
N ARG A 397 -37.74 22.29 11.14
CA ARG A 397 -36.90 22.60 12.30
C ARG A 397 -36.59 21.37 13.15
N ASP A 398 -37.32 20.27 12.92
CA ASP A 398 -37.10 19.00 13.59
C ASP A 398 -35.75 18.37 13.16
N PRO A 399 -35.19 17.45 13.97
CA PRO A 399 -34.10 16.58 13.54
C PRO A 399 -34.37 15.94 12.18
N PHE A 400 -33.37 15.87 11.30
CA PHE A 400 -33.51 15.19 10.03
C PHE A 400 -33.07 13.73 10.14
N THR A 401 -33.87 12.83 9.57
CA THR A 401 -33.42 11.48 9.22
C THR A 401 -32.64 11.56 7.90
N VAL A 402 -31.33 11.28 7.94
CA VAL A 402 -30.54 11.17 6.71
C VAL A 402 -30.99 9.93 5.94
N LYS A 403 -31.07 10.02 4.61
CA LYS A 403 -31.57 8.95 3.74
C LYS A 403 -30.54 8.55 2.70
N ALA A 404 -30.45 7.25 2.45
CA ALA A 404 -29.71 6.69 1.33
C ALA A 404 -30.68 6.11 0.29
N LEU A 405 -30.39 6.32 -0.99
CA LEU A 405 -31.01 5.59 -2.09
C LEU A 405 -30.19 4.33 -2.37
N ARG A 406 -30.79 3.15 -2.19
CA ARG A 406 -30.18 1.88 -2.57
C ARG A 406 -30.68 1.47 -3.94
N ILE A 407 -29.77 1.17 -4.88
CA ILE A 407 -30.06 0.80 -6.27
C ILE A 407 -29.40 -0.55 -6.57
N GLY A 408 -30.15 -1.47 -7.17
CA GLY A 408 -29.64 -2.77 -7.62
C GLY A 408 -30.78 -3.74 -7.89
N LYS A 409 -30.64 -4.67 -8.84
CA LYS A 409 -31.66 -5.71 -9.05
C LYS A 409 -31.71 -6.71 -7.90
N HIS A 410 -30.57 -6.91 -7.24
CA HIS A 410 -30.38 -7.80 -6.11
C HIS A 410 -29.85 -6.99 -4.92
N ARG A 411 -30.73 -6.72 -3.94
CA ARG A 411 -30.48 -5.88 -2.76
C ARG A 411 -30.45 -6.69 -1.46
N ASP A 412 -29.91 -7.90 -1.53
CA ASP A 412 -29.83 -8.86 -0.42
C ASP A 412 -28.40 -9.01 0.15
N GLY A 413 -27.48 -8.15 -0.29
CA GLY A 413 -26.07 -8.21 0.09
C GLY A 413 -25.24 -9.23 -0.68
N SER A 414 -25.81 -9.95 -1.64
CA SER A 414 -25.07 -10.96 -2.44
C SER A 414 -24.17 -10.37 -3.52
N LYS A 415 -24.36 -9.09 -3.86
CA LYS A 415 -23.61 -8.35 -4.88
C LYS A 415 -22.60 -7.42 -4.23
N ILE A 416 -21.52 -7.09 -4.96
CA ILE A 416 -20.54 -6.11 -4.50
C ILE A 416 -21.23 -4.78 -4.26
N GLY A 417 -21.04 -4.26 -3.04
CA GLY A 417 -21.60 -3.01 -2.60
C GLY A 417 -20.70 -1.83 -2.93
N VAL A 418 -21.30 -0.72 -3.37
CA VAL A 418 -20.60 0.53 -3.66
C VAL A 418 -21.30 1.68 -2.94
N LEU A 419 -20.57 2.44 -2.13
CA LEU A 419 -21.09 3.55 -1.34
C LEU A 419 -20.62 4.90 -1.90
N ALA A 420 -21.53 5.70 -2.41
CA ALA A 420 -21.28 7.09 -2.81
C ALA A 420 -21.97 8.04 -1.84
N TYR A 421 -21.26 9.04 -1.35
CA TYR A 421 -21.82 10.00 -0.41
C TYR A 421 -21.30 11.43 -0.67
N SER A 422 -22.12 12.41 -0.36
CA SER A 422 -21.89 13.82 -0.73
C SER A 422 -22.24 14.78 0.40
N GLN A 423 -21.75 16.01 0.27
CA GLN A 423 -22.08 17.14 1.13
C GLN A 423 -21.88 16.82 2.62
N GLU A 424 -20.76 16.19 2.97
CA GLU A 424 -20.26 16.24 4.35
C GLU A 424 -19.95 17.70 4.72
N HIS A 425 -19.40 18.46 3.77
CA HIS A 425 -19.31 19.90 3.85
C HIS A 425 -20.48 20.59 3.16
N ALA A 426 -21.14 21.48 3.87
CA ALA A 426 -22.40 22.08 3.44
C ALA A 426 -22.30 22.99 2.19
N ARG A 427 -21.22 23.77 2.07
CA ARG A 427 -21.01 24.74 0.97
C ARG A 427 -20.71 24.13 -0.40
N GLU A 428 -20.49 22.82 -0.48
CA GLU A 428 -20.04 22.10 -1.68
C GLU A 428 -21.24 21.66 -2.52
N TRP A 429 -21.95 22.64 -3.09
CA TRP A 429 -23.29 22.47 -3.67
C TRP A 429 -23.34 21.60 -4.94
N VAL A 430 -22.22 21.38 -5.61
CA VAL A 430 -22.15 20.52 -6.81
C VAL A 430 -22.16 19.04 -6.44
N THR A 431 -21.61 18.67 -5.28
CA THR A 431 -21.39 17.26 -4.91
C THR A 431 -22.69 16.43 -4.88
N PRO A 432 -23.83 16.92 -4.34
CA PRO A 432 -25.09 16.17 -4.41
C PRO A 432 -25.64 16.02 -5.82
N LEU A 433 -25.34 16.96 -6.73
CA LEU A 433 -25.80 16.91 -8.11
C LEU A 433 -25.18 15.74 -8.85
N VAL A 434 -23.89 15.45 -8.60
CA VAL A 434 -23.20 14.24 -9.10
C VAL A 434 -23.94 12.97 -8.65
N SER A 435 -24.34 12.92 -7.37
CA SER A 435 -25.08 11.80 -6.78
C SER A 435 -26.45 11.59 -7.46
N ILE A 436 -27.22 12.67 -7.63
CA ILE A 436 -28.55 12.61 -8.27
C ILE A 436 -28.44 12.26 -9.75
N GLU A 437 -27.53 12.89 -10.49
CA GLU A 437 -27.32 12.62 -11.91
C GLU A 437 -26.94 11.16 -12.14
N THR A 438 -26.07 10.59 -11.30
CA THR A 438 -25.69 9.18 -11.36
C THR A 438 -26.89 8.26 -11.08
N ALA A 439 -27.67 8.54 -10.03
CA ALA A 439 -28.85 7.76 -9.68
C ALA A 439 -29.89 7.74 -10.82
N GLU A 440 -30.14 8.91 -11.42
CA GLU A 440 -31.04 9.07 -12.56
C GLU A 440 -30.56 8.28 -13.78
N ARG A 441 -29.27 8.38 -14.12
CA ARG A 441 -28.67 7.62 -15.21
C ARG A 441 -28.82 6.11 -15.01
N LEU A 442 -28.53 5.60 -13.81
CA LEU A 442 -28.66 4.16 -13.53
C LEU A 442 -30.10 3.67 -13.71
N LEU A 443 -31.07 4.38 -13.16
CA LEU A 443 -32.46 3.95 -13.15
C LEU A 443 -33.15 4.14 -14.50
N ARG A 444 -32.95 5.29 -15.15
CA ARG A 444 -33.61 5.59 -16.43
C ARG A 444 -33.00 4.84 -17.61
N ASN A 445 -31.71 4.51 -17.57
CA ASN A 445 -31.07 3.77 -18.66
C ASN A 445 -31.20 2.24 -18.55
N TYR A 446 -31.56 1.70 -17.38
CA TYR A 446 -31.63 0.25 -17.12
C TYR A 446 -32.35 -0.57 -18.20
N ALA A 447 -33.49 -0.06 -18.70
CA ALA A 447 -34.35 -0.80 -19.62
C ALA A 447 -33.78 -0.91 -21.05
N HIS A 448 -32.87 -0.02 -21.45
CA HIS A 448 -32.45 0.10 -22.85
C HIS A 448 -30.94 0.23 -23.07
N ASP A 449 -30.15 0.45 -22.03
CA ASP A 449 -28.69 0.42 -22.09
C ASP A 449 -28.17 -0.89 -21.51
N GLU A 450 -27.27 -1.57 -22.24
CA GLU A 450 -26.79 -2.88 -21.82
C GLU A 450 -25.81 -2.78 -20.65
N ASP A 451 -24.92 -1.79 -20.68
CA ASP A 451 -23.86 -1.68 -19.69
C ASP A 451 -24.39 -1.15 -18.36
N THR A 452 -25.28 -0.16 -18.37
CA THR A 452 -26.04 0.24 -17.18
C THR A 452 -26.80 -0.92 -16.57
N ARG A 453 -27.46 -1.75 -17.39
CA ARG A 453 -28.17 -2.93 -16.89
C ARG A 453 -27.22 -3.93 -16.23
N LYS A 454 -26.03 -4.15 -16.80
CA LYS A 454 -25.00 -5.01 -16.18
C LYS A 454 -24.57 -4.48 -14.81
N LEU A 455 -24.37 -3.16 -14.67
CA LEU A 455 -24.02 -2.54 -13.40
C LEU A 455 -25.13 -2.78 -12.36
N VAL A 456 -26.37 -2.39 -12.67
CA VAL A 456 -27.51 -2.52 -11.76
C VAL A 456 -27.84 -3.99 -11.43
N ASP A 457 -27.64 -4.93 -12.36
CA ASP A 457 -27.88 -6.35 -12.11
C ASP A 457 -26.79 -7.01 -11.23
N ASN A 458 -25.58 -6.44 -11.19
CA ASN A 458 -24.42 -7.07 -10.54
C ASN A 458 -23.83 -6.29 -9.37
N LEU A 459 -24.35 -5.11 -9.06
CA LEU A 459 -23.93 -4.29 -7.92
C LEU A 459 -25.09 -4.01 -6.96
N ASP A 460 -24.72 -3.64 -5.74
CA ASP A 460 -25.59 -3.11 -4.70
C ASP A 460 -25.13 -1.69 -4.34
N ILE A 461 -25.79 -0.68 -4.90
CA ILE A 461 -25.29 0.69 -4.95
C ILE A 461 -26.01 1.52 -3.90
N PHE A 462 -25.27 2.22 -3.04
CA PHE A 462 -25.80 3.07 -1.98
C PHE A 462 -25.40 4.52 -2.26
N ILE A 463 -26.36 5.42 -2.46
CA ILE A 463 -26.12 6.84 -2.73
C ILE A 463 -26.71 7.69 -1.62
N VAL A 464 -25.87 8.45 -0.92
CA VAL A 464 -26.28 9.43 0.09
C VAL A 464 -26.03 10.85 -0.44
N PRO A 465 -27.05 11.51 -1.03
CA PRO A 465 -26.84 12.80 -1.69
C PRO A 465 -26.51 13.94 -0.71
N SER A 466 -26.88 13.82 0.57
CA SER A 466 -26.52 14.79 1.59
C SER A 466 -26.32 14.10 2.94
N ILE A 467 -25.08 14.06 3.42
CA ILE A 467 -24.75 13.60 4.77
C ILE A 467 -25.06 14.70 5.80
N ASN A 468 -24.89 15.98 5.44
CA ASN A 468 -25.05 17.15 6.30
C ASN A 468 -26.25 18.03 5.88
N PRO A 469 -27.50 17.56 6.03
CA PRO A 469 -28.67 18.34 5.64
C PRO A 469 -28.80 19.62 6.48
N ASP A 470 -28.40 19.60 7.76
CA ASP A 470 -28.47 20.76 8.65
C ASP A 470 -27.62 21.92 8.13
N GLY A 471 -26.32 21.66 7.93
CA GLY A 471 -25.38 22.63 7.40
C GLY A 471 -25.74 23.02 5.98
N GLY A 472 -26.18 22.06 5.15
CA GLY A 472 -26.59 22.30 3.77
C GLY A 472 -27.69 23.35 3.67
N HIS A 473 -28.78 23.21 4.43
CA HIS A 473 -29.83 24.24 4.49
C HIS A 473 -29.27 25.59 5.00
N TYR A 474 -28.45 25.58 6.04
CA TYR A 474 -27.83 26.82 6.53
C TYR A 474 -26.94 27.51 5.50
N SER A 475 -26.28 26.74 4.63
CA SER A 475 -25.52 27.26 3.49
C SER A 475 -26.43 27.98 2.49
N PHE A 476 -27.54 27.36 2.08
CA PHE A 476 -28.46 27.97 1.12
C PHE A 476 -29.17 29.23 1.66
N PHE A 477 -29.62 29.20 2.91
CA PHE A 477 -30.54 30.23 3.43
C PHE A 477 -29.86 31.31 4.28
N ASP A 478 -28.77 30.99 5.00
CA ASP A 478 -28.20 31.91 6.01
C ASP A 478 -26.80 32.39 5.69
N TYR A 479 -25.90 31.45 5.40
CA TYR A 479 -24.47 31.68 5.23
C TYR A 479 -23.86 30.66 4.26
N ASN A 480 -23.77 31.04 2.98
CA ASN A 480 -23.30 30.17 1.90
C ASN A 480 -21.91 29.55 2.10
N TRP A 481 -21.05 30.15 2.92
CA TRP A 481 -19.74 29.58 3.25
C TRP A 481 -19.74 28.58 4.42
N GLN A 482 -20.92 28.23 4.96
CA GLN A 482 -21.06 27.20 5.98
C GLN A 482 -20.45 25.89 5.48
N ARG A 483 -19.48 25.39 6.22
CA ARG A 483 -18.83 24.10 5.94
C ARG A 483 -19.36 23.01 6.85
N LYS A 484 -19.50 23.31 8.14
CA LYS A 484 -19.76 22.36 9.23
C LYS A 484 -21.25 22.04 9.35
N ASN A 485 -21.60 21.05 10.17
CA ASN A 485 -22.99 20.85 10.60
C ASN A 485 -23.46 21.99 11.52
N MET A 486 -24.65 21.86 12.14
CA MET A 486 -25.22 22.91 13.00
C MET A 486 -25.10 22.66 14.51
N THR A 487 -24.51 21.55 14.94
CA THR A 487 -24.37 21.23 16.37
C THR A 487 -23.40 22.20 17.06
N ASN A 488 -23.90 22.99 18.02
CA ASN A 488 -23.04 23.89 18.78
C ASN A 488 -22.45 23.21 20.01
N HIS A 489 -21.14 22.90 19.95
CA HIS A 489 -20.35 22.38 21.06
C HIS A 489 -19.50 23.44 21.77
N CYS A 490 -19.66 24.72 21.43
CA CYS A 490 -18.96 25.78 22.15
C CYS A 490 -19.53 25.97 23.55
N ASP A 491 -18.64 26.33 24.48
CA ASP A 491 -19.05 26.80 25.81
C ASP A 491 -20.00 28.01 25.66
N GLU A 492 -20.98 28.13 26.56
CA GLU A 492 -21.97 29.23 26.52
C GLU A 492 -21.31 30.61 26.53
N THR A 493 -20.12 30.71 27.14
CA THR A 493 -19.30 31.93 27.19
C THR A 493 -18.79 32.37 25.82
N TYR A 494 -18.58 31.44 24.89
CA TYR A 494 -18.10 31.68 23.52
C TYR A 494 -19.17 31.41 22.46
N SER A 495 -20.43 31.29 22.87
CA SER A 495 -21.57 30.98 22.01
C SER A 495 -22.50 32.18 21.82
N ASP A 496 -21.95 33.39 21.65
CA ASP A 496 -22.77 34.57 21.37
C ASP A 496 -23.32 34.56 19.93
N PRO A 497 -24.52 35.13 19.67
CA PRO A 497 -25.14 35.07 18.36
C PRO A 497 -24.29 35.70 17.23
N GLY A 498 -23.30 36.54 17.54
CA GLY A 498 -22.38 37.13 16.56
C GLY A 498 -21.41 36.13 15.94
N VAL A 499 -21.09 35.02 16.61
CA VAL A 499 -20.18 33.96 16.10
C VAL A 499 -20.92 32.73 15.58
N ARG A 500 -22.23 32.83 15.37
CA ARG A 500 -23.09 31.69 14.99
C ARG A 500 -22.71 30.97 13.70
N ASN A 501 -22.00 31.65 12.79
CA ASN A 501 -21.48 31.05 11.55
C ASN A 501 -20.25 30.16 11.79
N ASN A 502 -19.69 30.20 13.00
CA ASN A 502 -18.50 29.43 13.39
C ASN A 502 -18.86 28.18 14.21
N TRP A 503 -20.14 27.93 14.51
CA TRP A 503 -20.57 26.72 15.21
C TRP A 503 -20.68 25.53 14.26
N GLY A 504 -20.74 24.33 14.84
CA GLY A 504 -20.74 23.08 14.10
C GLY A 504 -19.42 22.32 14.20
N VAL A 505 -19.47 21.07 13.80
CA VAL A 505 -18.35 20.15 13.64
C VAL A 505 -18.09 19.91 12.16
N ASP A 506 -16.81 19.88 11.79
CA ASP A 506 -16.39 19.44 10.46
C ASP A 506 -16.50 17.90 10.40
N LEU A 507 -17.50 17.41 9.66
CA LEU A 507 -17.82 15.99 9.61
C LEU A 507 -16.65 15.14 9.08
N ASN A 508 -15.94 15.65 8.07
CA ASN A 508 -14.75 14.98 7.52
C ASN A 508 -13.48 15.23 8.37
N ARG A 509 -13.64 15.63 9.63
CA ARG A 509 -12.62 15.64 10.68
C ARG A 509 -13.05 14.87 11.94
N ASN A 510 -14.28 14.35 11.95
CA ASN A 510 -14.90 13.76 13.13
C ASN A 510 -14.66 12.25 13.23
N HIS A 511 -14.07 11.58 12.25
CA HIS A 511 -13.93 10.12 12.27
C HIS A 511 -12.82 9.61 13.18
N SER A 512 -12.93 8.34 13.58
CA SER A 512 -12.12 7.77 14.66
C SER A 512 -10.68 7.44 14.29
N VAL A 513 -10.39 7.26 13.00
CA VAL A 513 -9.07 6.88 12.47
C VAL A 513 -8.29 8.13 12.10
N GLY A 514 -7.01 8.19 12.48
CA GLY A 514 -6.15 9.32 12.15
C GLY A 514 -6.64 10.65 12.72
N SER A 515 -7.37 10.64 13.84
CA SER A 515 -7.99 11.84 14.40
C SER A 515 -6.94 12.76 15.05
N TYR A 516 -7.28 14.04 15.22
CA TYR A 516 -6.42 14.99 15.94
C TYR A 516 -6.19 14.56 17.40
N LEU A 517 -7.13 13.82 17.99
CA LEU A 517 -7.01 13.24 19.33
C LEU A 517 -5.92 12.15 19.40
N ASP A 518 -5.52 11.58 18.25
CA ASP A 518 -4.40 10.64 18.12
C ASP A 518 -3.07 11.35 17.79
N GLY A 519 -3.08 12.69 17.74
CA GLY A 519 -1.90 13.52 17.44
C GLY A 519 -1.63 13.76 15.95
N TYR A 520 -2.59 13.47 15.07
CA TYR A 520 -2.51 13.80 13.64
C TYR A 520 -2.89 15.26 13.38
N SER A 521 -2.30 15.86 12.35
CA SER A 521 -2.58 17.25 11.95
C SER A 521 -3.77 17.35 10.98
N GLY A 522 -4.43 18.50 10.92
CA GLY A 522 -5.49 18.77 9.95
C GLY A 522 -6.88 19.01 10.51
N ALA A 523 -7.05 18.88 11.83
CA ALA A 523 -8.26 19.27 12.55
C ALA A 523 -7.93 20.10 13.79
N SER A 524 -8.94 20.74 14.37
CA SER A 524 -8.81 21.59 15.55
C SER A 524 -9.68 21.09 16.70
N ALA A 525 -9.23 21.35 17.93
CA ALA A 525 -10.04 21.19 19.15
C ALA A 525 -10.83 22.46 19.51
N ASN A 526 -10.61 23.57 18.80
CA ASN A 526 -11.34 24.82 19.02
C ASN A 526 -12.71 24.75 18.34
N CYS A 527 -13.78 24.82 19.12
CA CYS A 527 -15.16 24.70 18.65
C CYS A 527 -15.57 25.74 17.58
N THR A 528 -14.89 26.90 17.54
CA THR A 528 -15.13 27.95 16.52
C THR A 528 -14.28 27.79 15.27
N SER A 529 -13.37 26.82 15.21
CA SER A 529 -12.54 26.56 14.04
C SER A 529 -13.37 25.98 12.89
N ALA A 530 -13.07 26.38 11.65
CA ALA A 530 -13.69 25.80 10.45
C ALA A 530 -13.39 24.30 10.27
N VAL A 531 -12.33 23.78 10.92
CA VAL A 531 -11.92 22.37 10.92
C VAL A 531 -12.04 21.74 12.32
N PHE A 532 -12.99 22.21 13.12
CA PHE A 532 -13.25 21.64 14.45
C PHE A 532 -13.66 20.17 14.31
N GLY A 533 -12.85 19.25 14.86
CA GLY A 533 -13.05 17.81 14.73
C GLY A 533 -14.10 17.22 15.67
N GLY A 534 -14.81 18.05 16.44
CA GLY A 534 -15.80 17.61 17.42
C GLY A 534 -15.21 17.42 18.83
N PRO A 535 -16.06 17.31 19.86
CA PRO A 535 -15.63 17.11 21.24
C PRO A 535 -15.01 15.73 21.51
N GLU A 536 -15.37 14.73 20.70
CA GLU A 536 -14.86 13.37 20.75
C GLU A 536 -14.87 12.74 19.35
N LYS A 537 -14.21 11.59 19.21
CA LYS A 537 -14.21 10.84 17.94
C LYS A 537 -15.62 10.34 17.65
N THR A 538 -16.09 10.62 16.45
CA THR A 538 -17.38 10.19 15.93
C THR A 538 -18.51 10.66 16.86
N SER A 539 -18.47 11.93 17.24
CA SER A 539 -19.49 12.56 18.07
C SER A 539 -20.80 12.75 17.30
N GLU A 540 -20.71 13.12 16.03
CA GLU A 540 -21.85 13.60 15.24
C GLU A 540 -22.74 12.45 14.72
N PRO A 541 -24.06 12.56 14.81
CA PRO A 541 -25.02 11.61 14.21
C PRO A 541 -24.75 11.31 12.73
N GLU A 542 -24.39 12.33 11.96
CA GLU A 542 -24.08 12.27 10.54
C GLU A 542 -22.88 11.34 10.26
N ALA A 543 -21.80 11.49 11.03
CA ALA A 543 -20.63 10.62 10.94
C ALA A 543 -20.94 9.18 11.38
N LYS A 544 -21.81 9.00 12.39
CA LYS A 544 -22.27 7.66 12.84
C LYS A 544 -23.09 6.95 11.78
N ASN A 545 -23.90 7.69 11.01
CA ASN A 545 -24.71 7.12 9.95
C ASN A 545 -23.87 6.53 8.81
N LEU A 546 -22.77 7.19 8.43
CA LEU A 546 -21.83 6.66 7.43
C LEU A 546 -21.22 5.33 7.88
N ILE A 547 -20.73 5.27 9.13
CA ILE A 547 -20.15 4.05 9.71
C ILE A 547 -21.21 2.95 9.81
N TRP A 548 -22.42 3.30 10.25
CA TRP A 548 -23.52 2.36 10.35
C TRP A 548 -23.85 1.71 9.00
N LEU A 549 -23.86 2.48 7.90
CA LEU A 549 -24.08 1.93 6.55
C LEU A 549 -23.04 0.86 6.19
N ALA A 550 -21.75 1.14 6.45
CA ALA A 550 -20.67 0.20 6.21
C ALA A 550 -20.78 -1.05 7.10
N GLU A 551 -21.16 -0.90 8.36
CA GLU A 551 -21.34 -2.01 9.30
C GLU A 551 -22.55 -2.89 8.99
N GLN A 552 -23.65 -2.31 8.50
CA GLN A 552 -24.84 -3.08 8.15
C GLN A 552 -24.72 -3.81 6.80
N ASN A 553 -23.75 -3.42 5.97
CA ASN A 553 -23.60 -3.93 4.61
C ASN A 553 -22.15 -4.34 4.37
N GLU A 554 -21.75 -5.52 4.89
CA GLU A 554 -20.40 -6.07 4.74
C GLU A 554 -19.99 -6.29 3.27
N ASN A 555 -20.96 -6.33 2.36
CA ASN A 555 -20.75 -6.42 0.92
C ASN A 555 -20.23 -5.11 0.31
N ILE A 556 -20.32 -3.96 0.99
CA ILE A 556 -19.67 -2.72 0.54
C ILE A 556 -18.16 -2.94 0.52
N LYS A 557 -17.56 -2.83 -0.67
CA LYS A 557 -16.11 -2.95 -0.90
C LYS A 557 -15.49 -1.69 -1.49
N PHE A 558 -16.32 -0.80 -2.02
CA PHE A 558 -15.90 0.46 -2.65
C PHE A 558 -16.66 1.62 -2.05
N ALA A 559 -15.97 2.75 -1.86
CA ALA A 559 -16.60 3.99 -1.47
C ALA A 559 -16.02 5.21 -2.20
N MET A 560 -16.88 6.18 -2.49
CA MET A 560 -16.50 7.49 -3.00
C MET A 560 -17.07 8.59 -2.10
N ASN A 561 -16.17 9.28 -1.43
CA ASN A 561 -16.46 10.53 -0.75
C ASN A 561 -16.40 11.69 -1.75
N MET A 562 -17.46 12.47 -1.92
CA MET A 562 -17.48 13.56 -2.89
C MET A 562 -17.46 14.91 -2.20
N HIS A 563 -16.37 15.65 -2.46
CA HIS A 563 -16.13 17.02 -2.06
C HIS A 563 -16.02 17.95 -3.27
N SER A 564 -15.97 19.25 -3.02
CA SER A 564 -15.47 20.25 -3.99
C SER A 564 -14.65 21.30 -3.25
N TYR A 565 -13.69 22.00 -3.83
CA TYR A 565 -13.30 21.99 -5.25
C TYR A 565 -11.82 21.80 -5.45
N GLY A 566 -11.43 21.61 -6.72
CA GLY A 566 -10.05 21.71 -7.15
C GLY A 566 -9.53 20.51 -7.92
N GLY A 567 -10.37 19.60 -8.41
CA GLY A 567 -9.94 18.50 -9.27
C GLY A 567 -8.84 17.65 -8.62
N TYR A 568 -9.11 17.18 -7.41
CA TYR A 568 -8.26 16.20 -6.72
C TYR A 568 -8.93 14.83 -6.76
N PHE A 569 -8.08 13.80 -6.84
CA PHE A 569 -8.52 12.41 -6.77
C PHE A 569 -7.62 11.65 -5.80
N MET A 570 -8.17 11.33 -4.63
CA MET A 570 -7.35 10.98 -3.47
C MET A 570 -7.82 9.72 -2.77
N TRP A 571 -6.90 9.03 -2.11
CA TRP A 571 -7.19 7.86 -1.28
C TRP A 571 -6.36 7.86 0.02
N PRO A 572 -6.68 6.97 0.98
CA PRO A 572 -5.91 6.79 2.20
C PRO A 572 -4.42 6.52 1.99
N PRO A 573 -3.54 6.89 2.94
CA PRO A 573 -3.85 7.55 4.22
C PRO A 573 -4.33 9.00 4.06
N GLY A 574 -5.16 9.50 4.97
CA GLY A 574 -5.65 10.88 5.01
C GLY A 574 -4.75 11.85 5.79
N ALA A 575 -4.00 11.36 6.77
CA ALA A 575 -3.32 12.22 7.75
C ALA A 575 -1.88 11.79 8.10
N TYR A 576 -1.11 12.76 8.61
CA TYR A 576 0.22 12.56 9.20
C TYR A 576 0.41 13.33 10.52
N LYS A 577 1.40 12.90 11.31
CA LYS A 577 1.86 13.62 12.51
C LYS A 577 2.76 14.80 12.11
N PRO A 578 2.54 16.01 12.65
CA PRO A 578 3.18 17.24 12.14
C PRO A 578 4.71 17.29 12.33
N GLU A 579 5.27 16.65 13.37
CA GLU A 579 6.73 16.71 13.62
C GLU A 579 7.55 15.75 12.75
N THR A 580 7.00 14.56 12.48
CA THR A 580 7.72 13.48 11.79
C THR A 580 7.29 13.34 10.34
N ARG A 581 6.10 13.84 9.99
CA ARG A 581 5.34 13.51 8.78
C ARG A 581 5.08 12.01 8.61
N GLU A 582 5.06 11.29 9.73
CA GLU A 582 4.64 9.88 9.77
C GLU A 582 3.14 9.81 9.48
N THR A 583 2.77 9.14 8.39
CA THR A 583 1.37 8.92 8.01
C THR A 583 0.76 7.75 8.79
N LEU A 584 -0.55 7.56 8.66
CA LEU A 584 -1.14 6.23 8.88
C LEU A 584 -0.45 5.17 7.97
N PRO A 585 -0.53 3.87 8.31
CA PRO A 585 0.12 2.81 7.54
C PRO A 585 -0.28 2.87 6.07
N ARG A 586 0.70 3.00 5.18
CA ARG A 586 0.42 3.07 3.73
C ARG A 586 -0.10 1.73 3.20
N PRO A 587 -0.90 1.75 2.12
CA PRO A 587 -1.16 0.56 1.33
C PRO A 587 0.14 -0.17 0.96
N SER A 588 0.09 -1.49 0.90
CA SER A 588 1.14 -2.29 0.28
C SER A 588 1.33 -1.90 -1.19
N ALA A 589 2.43 -2.29 -1.79
CA ALA A 589 2.69 -1.99 -3.21
C ALA A 589 1.57 -2.49 -4.14
N GLY A 590 0.96 -3.64 -3.82
CA GLY A 590 -0.15 -4.20 -4.58
C GLY A 590 -1.45 -3.42 -4.43
N GLU A 591 -1.80 -3.05 -3.19
CA GLU A 591 -2.99 -2.23 -2.91
C GLU A 591 -2.86 -0.84 -3.53
N GLU A 592 -1.68 -0.21 -3.44
CA GLU A 592 -1.40 1.06 -4.12
C GLU A 592 -1.50 0.93 -5.64
N ALA A 593 -0.98 -0.16 -6.24
CA ALA A 593 -1.10 -0.41 -7.67
C ALA A 593 -2.57 -0.54 -8.12
N PHE A 594 -3.43 -1.12 -7.28
CA PHE A 594 -4.86 -1.19 -7.55
C PHE A 594 -5.53 0.19 -7.46
N PHE A 595 -5.17 1.00 -6.44
CA PHE A 595 -5.62 2.40 -6.38
C PHE A 595 -5.25 3.14 -7.67
N TRP A 596 -4.02 3.00 -8.16
CA TRP A 596 -3.59 3.61 -9.43
C TRP A 596 -4.40 3.12 -10.62
N GLN A 597 -4.51 1.81 -10.82
CA GLN A 597 -5.24 1.22 -11.96
C GLN A 597 -6.71 1.66 -11.99
N ALA A 598 -7.40 1.60 -10.85
CA ALA A 598 -8.79 2.06 -10.74
C ALA A 598 -8.91 3.56 -10.98
N SER A 599 -7.96 4.36 -10.46
CA SER A 599 -7.94 5.81 -10.65
C SER A 599 -7.79 6.19 -12.12
N GLU A 600 -6.91 5.52 -12.87
CA GLU A 600 -6.73 5.79 -14.29
C GLU A 600 -8.04 5.64 -15.05
N HIS A 601 -8.78 4.54 -14.84
CA HIS A 601 -10.09 4.33 -15.47
C HIS A 601 -11.12 5.40 -15.07
N ILE A 602 -11.25 5.69 -13.77
CA ILE A 602 -12.21 6.68 -13.26
C ILE A 602 -11.92 8.08 -13.84
N LEU A 603 -10.66 8.47 -13.88
CA LEU A 603 -10.24 9.76 -14.41
C LEU A 603 -10.42 9.86 -15.93
N GLU A 604 -10.27 8.75 -16.66
CA GLU A 604 -10.60 8.68 -18.09
C GLU A 604 -12.10 8.92 -18.33
N GLU A 605 -12.99 8.33 -17.52
CA GLU A 605 -14.44 8.56 -17.63
C GLU A 605 -14.83 10.02 -17.39
N ILE A 606 -14.19 10.68 -16.42
CA ILE A 606 -14.32 12.12 -16.16
C ILE A 606 -13.91 12.92 -17.42
N GLN A 607 -12.74 12.60 -17.98
CA GLN A 607 -12.21 13.30 -19.15
C GLN A 607 -13.13 13.22 -20.37
N LYS A 608 -13.85 12.10 -20.56
CA LYS A 608 -14.74 11.87 -21.72
C LYS A 608 -15.89 12.87 -21.86
N HIS A 609 -16.31 13.57 -20.78
CA HIS A 609 -17.44 14.49 -20.88
C HIS A 609 -17.10 15.74 -21.70
N ARG A 610 -16.04 16.45 -21.32
CA ARG A 610 -15.64 17.72 -21.95
C ARG A 610 -14.12 17.94 -22.08
N GLY A 611 -13.32 16.89 -21.85
CA GLY A 611 -11.85 16.94 -21.96
C GLY A 611 -11.14 17.58 -20.77
N THR A 612 -11.84 17.82 -19.66
CA THR A 612 -11.25 18.29 -18.41
C THR A 612 -10.34 17.20 -17.82
N VAL A 613 -9.25 17.60 -17.16
CA VAL A 613 -8.25 16.66 -16.62
C VAL A 613 -8.01 16.94 -15.14
N VAL A 614 -8.24 15.95 -14.29
CA VAL A 614 -7.69 15.91 -12.93
C VAL A 614 -6.18 15.73 -13.03
N LEU A 615 -5.43 16.66 -12.45
CA LEU A 615 -3.99 16.75 -12.69
C LEU A 615 -3.21 15.62 -12.02
N PRO A 616 -2.07 15.17 -12.61
CA PRO A 616 -1.20 14.19 -11.95
C PRO A 616 -0.63 14.66 -10.61
N SER A 617 -0.47 15.97 -10.42
CA SER A 617 -0.07 16.58 -9.15
C SER A 617 -1.14 16.50 -8.08
N ARG A 618 -2.42 16.32 -8.47
CA ARG A 618 -3.60 16.28 -7.60
C ARG A 618 -4.19 14.87 -7.45
N THR A 619 -3.48 13.86 -7.95
CA THR A 619 -3.88 12.45 -7.89
C THR A 619 -2.89 11.65 -7.06
N GLY A 620 -3.37 10.92 -6.04
CA GLY A 620 -2.54 10.14 -5.12
C GLY A 620 -3.09 10.12 -3.69
N PRO A 621 -2.37 9.50 -2.74
CA PRO A 621 -2.73 9.58 -1.33
C PRO A 621 -2.90 11.02 -0.85
N VAL A 622 -3.92 11.31 -0.02
CA VAL A 622 -4.25 12.68 0.45
C VAL A 622 -3.03 13.51 0.89
N PRO A 623 -2.13 13.04 1.78
CA PRO A 623 -0.99 13.83 2.23
C PRO A 623 0.06 14.03 1.14
N ASP A 624 0.05 13.26 0.05
CA ASP A 624 1.04 13.38 -1.03
C ASP A 624 0.68 14.44 -2.06
N VAL A 625 -0.60 14.84 -2.11
CA VAL A 625 -1.14 15.79 -3.10
C VAL A 625 -1.84 17.00 -2.51
N LEU A 626 -2.33 16.91 -1.28
CA LEU A 626 -3.08 17.97 -0.61
C LEU A 626 -2.37 18.42 0.68
N TYR A 627 -2.91 18.04 1.85
CA TYR A 627 -2.37 18.32 3.18
C TYR A 627 -2.92 17.27 4.16
N SER A 628 -2.36 17.18 5.37
CA SER A 628 -2.86 16.26 6.39
C SER A 628 -4.31 16.59 6.77
N ALA A 629 -5.23 15.63 6.66
CA ALA A 629 -6.64 15.77 7.02
C ALA A 629 -7.00 14.78 8.14
N ALA A 630 -6.73 15.14 9.40
CA ALA A 630 -7.02 14.27 10.54
C ALA A 630 -8.53 13.97 10.69
N GLY A 631 -8.87 12.70 10.92
CA GLY A 631 -10.26 12.26 11.11
C GLY A 631 -11.09 12.18 9.83
N ASN A 632 -10.44 11.86 8.70
CA ASN A 632 -11.06 11.73 7.38
C ASN A 632 -12.01 10.50 7.30
N SER A 633 -13.13 10.65 6.58
CA SER A 633 -14.16 9.61 6.43
C SER A 633 -13.70 8.40 5.59
N ALA A 634 -12.87 8.62 4.54
CA ALA A 634 -12.29 7.53 3.75
C ALA A 634 -11.29 6.68 4.56
N ASP A 635 -10.55 7.29 5.50
CA ASP A 635 -9.63 6.56 6.38
C ASP A 635 -10.37 5.54 7.25
N VAL A 636 -11.51 5.92 7.86
CA VAL A 636 -12.26 4.97 8.70
C VAL A 636 -12.82 3.81 7.87
N LEU A 637 -13.31 4.07 6.65
CA LEU A 637 -13.82 3.02 5.75
C LEU A 637 -12.70 2.04 5.33
N TRP A 638 -11.53 2.55 4.97
CA TRP A 638 -10.39 1.71 4.59
C TRP A 638 -9.83 0.92 5.77
N TYR A 639 -9.42 1.59 6.85
CA TYR A 639 -8.65 0.93 7.92
C TYR A 639 -9.50 0.04 8.83
N ASN A 640 -10.77 0.38 9.06
CA ASN A 640 -11.64 -0.41 9.95
C ASN A 640 -12.51 -1.42 9.20
N HIS A 641 -12.85 -1.17 7.93
CA HIS A 641 -13.81 -1.99 7.18
C HIS A 641 -13.24 -2.62 5.90
N GLY A 642 -11.97 -2.33 5.53
CA GLY A 642 -11.34 -2.89 4.33
C GLY A 642 -12.00 -2.43 3.02
N ILE A 643 -12.63 -1.26 3.02
CA ILE A 643 -13.33 -0.67 1.88
C ILE A 643 -12.33 0.19 1.10
N TYR A 644 -12.12 -0.10 -0.18
CA TYR A 644 -11.35 0.78 -1.06
C TYR A 644 -12.10 2.11 -1.20
N ALA A 645 -11.57 3.15 -0.57
CA ALA A 645 -12.24 4.44 -0.44
C ALA A 645 -11.45 5.55 -1.15
N TRP A 646 -12.11 6.24 -2.07
CA TRP A 646 -11.59 7.42 -2.76
C TRP A 646 -12.31 8.69 -2.30
N ASN A 647 -11.70 9.83 -2.62
CA ASN A 647 -12.24 11.16 -2.43
C ASN A 647 -12.14 11.93 -3.75
N PHE A 648 -13.26 12.45 -4.24
CA PHE A 648 -13.31 13.47 -5.28
C PHE A 648 -13.22 14.85 -4.66
N GLU A 649 -12.45 15.75 -5.28
CA GLU A 649 -12.74 17.19 -5.23
C GLU A 649 -13.25 17.59 -6.61
N VAL A 650 -14.57 17.67 -6.76
CA VAL A 650 -15.28 18.05 -8.00
C VAL A 650 -14.84 19.44 -8.46
N GLY A 651 -14.83 19.67 -9.77
CA GLY A 651 -14.46 20.97 -10.33
C GLY A 651 -12.95 21.13 -10.48
N SER A 652 -12.40 20.60 -11.57
CA SER A 652 -10.99 20.77 -11.93
C SER A 652 -10.72 22.18 -12.44
N ASP A 653 -9.55 22.74 -12.11
CA ASP A 653 -9.15 24.04 -12.64
C ASP A 653 -9.16 24.02 -14.17
N LEU A 654 -9.63 25.12 -14.78
CA LEU A 654 -9.71 25.25 -16.24
C LEU A 654 -8.50 26.01 -16.77
N TRP A 655 -7.91 25.53 -17.87
CA TRP A 655 -6.79 26.24 -18.49
C TRP A 655 -7.26 27.41 -19.36
N ASN A 656 -6.85 28.63 -19.00
CA ASN A 656 -7.00 29.80 -19.85
C ASN A 656 -5.78 29.93 -20.78
N ALA A 657 -5.95 29.53 -22.04
CA ALA A 657 -4.89 29.59 -23.04
C ALA A 657 -4.48 31.02 -23.45
N GLU A 658 -5.36 32.02 -23.29
CA GLU A 658 -5.05 33.41 -23.61
C GLU A 658 -4.14 34.04 -22.55
N GLU A 659 -4.37 33.69 -21.29
CA GLU A 659 -3.62 34.20 -20.14
C GLU A 659 -2.46 33.29 -19.71
N ASN A 660 -2.39 32.08 -20.27
CA ASN A 660 -1.41 31.05 -19.95
C ASN A 660 -1.36 30.72 -18.46
N GLN A 661 -2.54 30.52 -17.86
CA GLN A 661 -2.71 30.18 -16.45
C GLN A 661 -3.92 29.26 -16.21
N TRP A 662 -3.87 28.49 -15.12
CA TRP A 662 -5.01 27.72 -14.61
C TRP A 662 -5.93 28.64 -13.81
N VAL A 663 -7.24 28.48 -13.99
CA VAL A 663 -8.29 29.28 -13.34
C VAL A 663 -9.13 28.36 -12.46
N PRO A 664 -9.23 28.62 -11.15
CA PRO A 664 -10.07 27.82 -10.25
C PRO A 664 -11.56 28.07 -10.52
N VAL A 665 -12.37 27.03 -10.37
CA VAL A 665 -13.84 27.08 -10.52
C VAL A 665 -14.57 27.48 -9.24
N GLY A 666 -14.02 27.15 -8.07
CA GLY A 666 -14.58 27.51 -6.76
C GLY A 666 -15.60 26.51 -6.20
N PHE A 667 -16.07 26.75 -4.97
CA PHE A 667 -17.03 25.85 -4.28
C PHE A 667 -18.48 25.97 -4.81
N GLN A 668 -18.82 27.15 -5.33
CA GLN A 668 -20.17 27.53 -5.78
C GLN A 668 -20.05 28.28 -7.12
N PRO A 669 -19.57 27.62 -8.18
CA PRO A 669 -19.51 28.25 -9.49
C PRO A 669 -20.92 28.62 -9.97
N GLU A 670 -21.01 29.49 -10.98
CA GLU A 670 -22.27 29.71 -11.70
C GLU A 670 -22.85 28.36 -12.14
N PHE A 671 -24.18 28.24 -12.11
CA PHE A 671 -24.83 26.94 -12.28
C PHE A 671 -24.45 26.27 -13.60
N GLU A 672 -24.21 27.01 -14.68
CA GLU A 672 -23.76 26.45 -15.95
C GLU A 672 -22.45 25.66 -15.82
N GLU A 673 -21.49 26.14 -15.02
CA GLU A 673 -20.24 25.40 -14.79
C GLU A 673 -20.46 24.27 -13.78
N GLY A 674 -21.17 24.52 -12.67
CA GLY A 674 -21.49 23.48 -11.69
C GLY A 674 -22.31 22.32 -12.29
N HIS A 675 -23.13 22.60 -13.31
CA HIS A 675 -23.87 21.61 -14.08
C HIS A 675 -22.94 20.74 -14.91
N GLU A 676 -22.00 21.34 -15.66
CA GLU A 676 -21.00 20.59 -16.42
C GLU A 676 -20.10 19.74 -15.51
N GLU A 677 -19.71 20.27 -14.35
CA GLU A 677 -19.00 19.50 -13.32
C GLU A 677 -19.81 18.31 -12.82
N ALA A 678 -21.11 18.49 -12.57
CA ALA A 678 -21.98 17.39 -12.14
C ALA A 678 -22.05 16.27 -13.18
N LEU A 679 -22.15 16.61 -14.48
CA LEU A 679 -22.18 15.63 -15.57
C LEU A 679 -20.85 14.90 -15.73
N GLU A 680 -19.74 15.63 -15.62
CA GLU A 680 -18.36 15.15 -15.73
C GLU A 680 -18.05 14.14 -14.62
N PHE A 681 -18.30 14.50 -13.36
CA PHE A 681 -18.00 13.64 -12.23
C PHE A 681 -19.04 12.51 -12.04
N ALA A 682 -20.24 12.63 -12.61
CA ALA A 682 -21.16 11.50 -12.73
C ALA A 682 -20.60 10.41 -13.65
N ASN A 683 -19.84 10.75 -14.70
CA ASN A 683 -19.10 9.75 -15.46
C ASN A 683 -18.05 9.06 -14.58
N GLY A 684 -17.28 9.83 -13.80
CA GLY A 684 -16.30 9.27 -12.87
C GLY A 684 -16.91 8.31 -11.85
N LEU A 685 -18.09 8.66 -11.31
CA LEU A 685 -18.80 7.78 -10.39
C LEU A 685 -19.28 6.49 -11.07
N ILE A 686 -19.77 6.57 -12.32
CA ILE A 686 -20.07 5.38 -13.14
C ILE A 686 -18.81 4.54 -13.40
N GLY A 687 -17.67 5.18 -13.71
CA GLY A 687 -16.39 4.49 -13.87
C GLY A 687 -15.98 3.73 -12.61
N MET A 688 -16.25 4.26 -11.41
CA MET A 688 -16.04 3.51 -10.16
C MET A 688 -16.97 2.29 -10.06
N LEU A 689 -18.23 2.41 -10.50
CA LEU A 689 -19.14 1.26 -10.56
C LEU A 689 -18.63 0.17 -11.50
N GLU A 690 -18.04 0.55 -12.64
CA GLU A 690 -17.40 -0.39 -13.56
C GLU A 690 -16.21 -1.12 -12.91
N VAL A 691 -15.33 -0.39 -12.22
CA VAL A 691 -14.24 -0.98 -11.43
C VAL A 691 -14.78 -1.98 -10.40
N ALA A 692 -15.83 -1.62 -9.67
CA ALA A 692 -16.43 -2.52 -8.68
C ALA A 692 -17.09 -3.75 -9.32
N ALA A 693 -17.68 -3.61 -10.51
CA ALA A 693 -18.28 -4.71 -11.25
C ALA A 693 -17.22 -5.65 -11.83
N ASP A 694 -16.06 -5.12 -12.26
CA ASP A 694 -14.92 -5.92 -12.70
C ASP A 694 -14.31 -6.70 -11.54
N PHE A 695 -14.09 -6.02 -10.40
CA PHE A 695 -13.67 -6.66 -9.15
C PHE A 695 -14.58 -7.83 -8.75
N GLY A 696 -15.91 -7.65 -8.82
CA GLY A 696 -16.86 -8.70 -8.45
C GLY A 696 -16.92 -9.89 -9.43
N ARG A 697 -16.35 -9.75 -10.63
CA ARG A 697 -16.30 -10.78 -11.68
C ARG A 697 -14.94 -11.46 -11.77
N ASP A 698 -13.92 -10.86 -11.19
CA ASP A 698 -12.57 -11.35 -11.22
C ASP A 698 -12.44 -12.65 -10.40
N ALA A 699 -11.99 -13.69 -11.10
CA ALA A 699 -11.73 -15.02 -10.57
C ALA A 699 -10.40 -15.57 -11.07
N GLU A 700 -9.58 -14.72 -11.72
CA GLU A 700 -8.26 -15.09 -12.20
C GLU A 700 -7.26 -14.84 -11.08
N ALA A 701 -6.47 -15.86 -10.73
CA ALA A 701 -5.47 -15.69 -9.69
C ALA A 701 -4.24 -14.96 -10.26
N PRO A 702 -3.62 -14.04 -9.48
CA PRO A 702 -2.44 -13.34 -9.95
C PRO A 702 -1.27 -14.31 -10.13
N ALA A 703 -0.40 -13.99 -11.09
CA ALA A 703 0.86 -14.69 -11.31
C ALA A 703 2.02 -13.75 -11.03
N SER A 704 2.95 -14.17 -10.18
CA SER A 704 4.08 -13.36 -9.74
C SER A 704 5.42 -14.06 -9.90
N SER A 705 6.49 -13.27 -10.09
CA SER A 705 7.84 -13.81 -10.23
C SER A 705 8.89 -12.89 -9.61
N LEU A 706 9.99 -13.49 -9.13
CA LEU A 706 11.13 -12.77 -8.57
C LEU A 706 12.20 -12.53 -9.65
N LYS A 707 12.68 -11.29 -9.78
CA LYS A 707 13.71 -10.87 -10.74
C LYS A 707 14.90 -10.21 -10.04
N PRO A 708 16.13 -10.73 -10.20
CA PRO A 708 16.44 -11.99 -10.84
C PRO A 708 15.98 -13.18 -9.95
N GLY A 709 15.64 -14.32 -10.58
CA GLY A 709 15.11 -15.50 -9.89
C GLY A 709 16.20 -16.42 -9.35
N SER A 710 15.93 -17.74 -9.25
CA SER A 710 16.94 -18.73 -8.81
C SER A 710 18.19 -18.68 -9.67
N GLY A 711 19.35 -18.73 -9.00
CA GLY A 711 20.64 -18.75 -9.67
C GLY A 711 21.80 -18.49 -8.73
N LYS A 712 23.01 -18.56 -9.28
CA LYS A 712 24.26 -18.21 -8.62
C LYS A 712 24.65 -16.77 -8.92
N TYR A 713 25.04 -16.06 -7.89
CA TYR A 713 25.44 -14.66 -7.95
C TYR A 713 26.77 -14.48 -7.22
N LYS A 714 27.65 -13.66 -7.77
CA LYS A 714 29.00 -13.42 -7.22
C LYS A 714 29.01 -12.38 -6.10
N ASP A 715 27.98 -11.53 -6.06
CA ASP A 715 27.86 -10.39 -5.17
C ASP A 715 26.44 -10.30 -4.60
N THR A 716 26.18 -9.29 -3.77
CA THR A 716 24.83 -8.97 -3.28
C THR A 716 23.86 -8.78 -4.45
N VAL A 717 22.66 -9.36 -4.32
CA VAL A 717 21.61 -9.27 -5.33
C VAL A 717 20.51 -8.34 -4.82
N GLU A 718 20.07 -7.41 -5.67
CA GLU A 718 18.80 -6.69 -5.49
C GLU A 718 17.73 -7.41 -6.31
N ALA A 719 16.73 -7.97 -5.65
CA ALA A 719 15.64 -8.69 -6.30
C ALA A 719 14.32 -7.95 -6.16
N SER A 720 13.56 -7.81 -7.25
CA SER A 720 12.24 -7.19 -7.30
C SER A 720 11.19 -8.21 -7.73
N PHE A 721 9.94 -7.98 -7.33
CA PHE A 721 8.83 -8.78 -7.83
C PHE A 721 8.19 -8.14 -9.06
N GLU A 722 7.71 -8.98 -9.97
CA GLU A 722 6.80 -8.64 -11.06
C GLU A 722 5.50 -9.42 -10.85
N SER A 723 4.34 -8.81 -11.15
CA SER A 723 3.01 -9.42 -11.04
C SER A 723 2.22 -9.19 -12.33
N SER A 724 1.34 -10.13 -12.69
CA SER A 724 0.45 -10.04 -13.86
C SER A 724 -0.57 -8.91 -13.74
N GLU A 725 -0.93 -8.58 -12.51
CA GLU A 725 -1.92 -7.57 -12.13
C GLU A 725 -1.59 -7.00 -10.74
N PRO A 726 -2.26 -5.92 -10.28
CA PRO A 726 -2.10 -5.44 -8.91
C PRO A 726 -2.35 -6.56 -7.90
N ALA A 727 -1.33 -6.90 -7.11
CA ALA A 727 -1.44 -7.95 -6.10
C ALA A 727 -0.48 -7.71 -4.94
N THR A 728 -0.96 -7.95 -3.72
CA THR A 728 -0.14 -7.91 -2.50
C THR A 728 0.71 -9.17 -2.42
N ILE A 729 2.03 -8.99 -2.35
CA ILE A 729 3.00 -10.09 -2.28
C ILE A 729 3.44 -10.30 -0.84
N TYR A 730 3.18 -11.50 -0.32
CA TYR A 730 3.59 -11.94 1.02
C TYR A 730 4.81 -12.84 0.92
N TYR A 731 5.89 -12.55 1.66
CA TYR A 731 7.16 -13.26 1.50
C TYR A 731 7.89 -13.61 2.82
N THR A 732 8.75 -14.63 2.75
CA THR A 732 9.74 -15.00 3.77
C THR A 732 11.13 -15.12 3.14
N LEU A 733 12.18 -14.87 3.92
CA LEU A 733 13.58 -14.92 3.47
C LEU A 733 14.41 -16.01 4.17
N ASP A 734 13.79 -16.77 5.07
CA ASP A 734 14.43 -17.85 5.82
C ASP A 734 14.04 -19.24 5.31
N GLY A 735 13.30 -19.30 4.20
CA GLY A 735 12.75 -20.53 3.64
C GLY A 735 11.55 -21.09 4.40
N SER A 736 11.02 -20.38 5.40
CA SER A 736 9.76 -20.78 6.06
C SER A 736 8.55 -20.59 5.14
N LYS A 737 7.46 -21.29 5.44
CA LYS A 737 6.19 -21.17 4.73
C LYS A 737 5.63 -19.73 4.88
N PRO A 738 5.31 -19.04 3.77
CA PRO A 738 4.67 -17.71 3.84
C PRO A 738 3.19 -17.84 4.22
N THR A 739 2.69 -16.88 5.01
CA THR A 739 1.30 -16.77 5.50
C THR A 739 0.79 -15.32 5.38
N PHE A 740 -0.47 -15.06 5.71
CA PHE A 740 -1.00 -13.69 5.77
C PHE A 740 -0.30 -12.78 6.81
N GLU A 741 0.44 -13.36 7.76
CA GLU A 741 1.27 -12.64 8.73
C GLU A 741 2.71 -12.39 8.24
N SER A 742 3.06 -12.92 7.06
CA SER A 742 4.37 -12.69 6.47
C SER A 742 4.53 -11.24 6.00
N LYS A 743 5.78 -10.83 5.77
CA LYS A 743 6.06 -9.48 5.31
C LYS A 743 5.44 -9.25 3.94
N LYS A 744 4.87 -8.06 3.76
CA LYS A 744 4.36 -7.58 2.47
C LYS A 744 5.44 -6.76 1.77
N ILE A 745 5.45 -6.78 0.44
CA ILE A 745 6.20 -5.79 -0.34
C ILE A 745 5.52 -4.43 -0.21
N MET A 746 6.27 -3.46 0.30
CA MET A 746 5.83 -2.08 0.46
C MET A 746 6.40 -1.19 -0.66
N LEU A 747 5.89 0.03 -0.79
CA LEU A 747 6.55 1.05 -1.62
C LEU A 747 7.89 1.43 -0.99
N ARG A 748 8.90 1.73 -1.81
CA ARG A 748 10.22 2.16 -1.32
C ARG A 748 10.15 3.45 -0.51
N ASP A 749 9.33 4.39 -0.99
CA ASP A 749 9.03 5.68 -0.37
C ASP A 749 7.77 6.28 -1.04
N LEU A 750 7.34 7.48 -0.63
CA LEU A 750 6.22 8.19 -1.23
C LEU A 750 6.38 8.32 -2.76
N ARG A 751 5.34 7.91 -3.49
CA ARG A 751 5.24 7.95 -4.96
C ARG A 751 6.41 7.24 -5.69
N GLU A 752 7.14 6.35 -5.02
CA GLU A 752 8.21 5.54 -5.63
C GLU A 752 7.73 4.11 -5.91
N ASP A 753 8.50 3.42 -6.76
CA ASP A 753 8.30 2.01 -7.08
C ASP A 753 8.33 1.10 -5.83
N PRO A 754 7.83 -0.15 -5.96
CA PRO A 754 7.95 -1.16 -4.91
C PRO A 754 9.40 -1.35 -4.41
N GLU A 755 9.54 -1.71 -3.13
CA GLU A 755 10.83 -2.01 -2.53
C GLU A 755 11.51 -3.23 -3.17
N THR A 756 12.84 -3.25 -3.12
CA THR A 756 13.65 -4.41 -3.56
C THR A 756 14.18 -5.19 -2.36
N LEU A 757 14.37 -6.49 -2.56
CA LEU A 757 14.97 -7.39 -1.58
C LEU A 757 16.49 -7.46 -1.78
N THR A 758 17.24 -6.95 -0.79
CA THR A 758 18.71 -7.08 -0.77
C THR A 758 19.15 -8.44 -0.22
N ILE A 759 19.65 -9.32 -1.09
CA ILE A 759 20.13 -10.67 -0.77
C ILE A 759 21.66 -10.70 -0.69
N LYS A 760 22.19 -10.77 0.54
CA LYS A 760 23.65 -10.73 0.83
C LYS A 760 24.30 -12.11 1.02
N LYS A 761 23.49 -13.15 1.24
CA LYS A 761 23.92 -14.54 1.46
C LYS A 761 22.92 -15.46 0.77
N THR A 762 23.28 -16.73 0.60
CA THR A 762 22.36 -17.72 0.03
C THR A 762 21.04 -17.72 0.80
N THR A 763 19.96 -17.44 0.10
CA THR A 763 18.63 -17.20 0.66
C THR A 763 17.59 -17.93 -0.18
N THR A 764 16.65 -18.59 0.48
CA THR A 764 15.43 -19.10 -0.15
C THR A 764 14.32 -18.10 0.12
N VAL A 765 13.78 -17.53 -0.95
CA VAL A 765 12.65 -16.60 -0.91
C VAL A 765 11.40 -17.41 -1.23
N ASN A 766 10.49 -17.51 -0.27
CA ASN A 766 9.17 -18.10 -0.48
C ASN A 766 8.12 -17.00 -0.48
N TRP A 767 7.16 -17.04 -1.40
CA TRP A 767 6.11 -16.03 -1.46
C TRP A 767 4.82 -16.53 -2.11
N PHE A 768 3.75 -15.76 -1.96
CA PHE A 768 2.52 -15.86 -2.75
C PHE A 768 1.93 -14.47 -2.96
N ALA A 769 1.19 -14.29 -4.06
CA ALA A 769 0.45 -13.07 -4.35
C ALA A 769 -1.05 -13.24 -4.09
N VAL A 770 -1.71 -12.15 -3.68
CA VAL A 770 -3.16 -12.06 -3.51
C VAL A 770 -3.63 -10.77 -4.19
N ASP A 771 -4.56 -10.88 -5.12
CA ASP A 771 -5.16 -9.71 -5.76
C ASP A 771 -6.17 -9.01 -4.81
N PRO A 772 -6.67 -7.81 -5.18
CA PRO A 772 -7.72 -7.13 -4.44
C PRO A 772 -9.00 -7.95 -4.24
N SER A 773 -9.38 -8.77 -5.23
CA SER A 773 -10.57 -9.62 -5.24
C SER A 773 -10.47 -10.80 -4.26
N GLY A 774 -9.25 -11.09 -3.79
CA GLY A 774 -8.92 -12.16 -2.85
C GLY A 774 -8.52 -13.47 -3.53
N ASN A 775 -8.29 -13.50 -4.85
CA ASN A 775 -7.77 -14.69 -5.50
C ASN A 775 -6.30 -14.87 -5.13
N ILE A 776 -5.96 -16.10 -4.73
CA ILE A 776 -4.62 -16.45 -4.26
C ILE A 776 -3.89 -17.21 -5.37
N GLU A 777 -2.68 -16.74 -5.67
CA GLU A 777 -1.79 -17.36 -6.65
C GLU A 777 -1.66 -18.87 -6.44
N ASN A 778 -1.71 -19.62 -7.56
CA ASN A 778 -1.64 -21.09 -7.59
C ASN A 778 -2.73 -21.83 -6.79
N GLY A 779 -3.77 -21.13 -6.29
CA GLY A 779 -4.79 -21.71 -5.42
C GLY A 779 -4.24 -22.18 -4.06
N TYR A 780 -3.12 -21.60 -3.62
CA TYR A 780 -2.48 -21.90 -2.36
C TYR A 780 -3.36 -21.47 -1.17
N ASP A 781 -3.53 -22.34 -0.16
CA ASP A 781 -4.14 -21.99 1.12
C ASP A 781 -3.05 -21.67 2.18
N PRO A 782 -2.79 -20.40 2.51
CA PRO A 782 -1.72 -20.03 3.43
C PRO A 782 -1.95 -20.54 4.87
N ILE A 783 -3.17 -20.93 5.22
CA ILE A 783 -3.52 -21.46 6.54
C ILE A 783 -3.27 -22.97 6.56
N ASN A 784 -3.82 -23.71 5.60
CA ASN A 784 -3.87 -25.17 5.67
C ASN A 784 -2.81 -25.90 4.84
N ASP A 785 -2.30 -25.31 3.76
CA ASP A 785 -1.40 -26.01 2.84
C ASP A 785 0.06 -25.92 3.28
N GLU A 786 0.81 -27.03 3.23
CA GLU A 786 2.26 -27.02 3.51
C GLU A 786 3.10 -26.63 2.28
N THR A 787 2.48 -26.62 1.08
CA THR A 787 3.13 -26.40 -0.22
C THR A 787 2.16 -25.72 -1.18
N GLY A 788 2.64 -25.01 -2.20
CA GLY A 788 1.79 -24.33 -3.20
C GLY A 788 2.17 -22.87 -3.42
N PHE A 789 2.90 -22.29 -2.47
CA PHE A 789 3.59 -21.02 -2.62
C PHE A 789 4.77 -21.12 -3.61
N ASN A 790 5.16 -19.98 -4.19
CA ASN A 790 6.34 -19.87 -5.04
C ASN A 790 7.63 -19.86 -4.20
N SER A 791 8.70 -20.43 -4.73
CA SER A 791 9.98 -20.54 -4.05
C SER A 791 11.14 -20.38 -5.02
N GLU A 792 12.07 -19.46 -4.72
CA GLU A 792 13.28 -19.23 -5.50
C GLU A 792 14.49 -19.21 -4.57
N LYS A 793 15.59 -19.86 -4.98
CA LYS A 793 16.84 -19.94 -4.21
C LYS A 793 17.93 -19.15 -4.90
N LEU A 794 18.31 -18.03 -4.29
CA LEU A 794 19.42 -17.19 -4.74
C LEU A 794 20.66 -17.60 -3.99
N VAL A 795 21.65 -18.12 -4.71
CA VAL A 795 22.91 -18.63 -4.14
C VAL A 795 23.99 -17.57 -4.30
N ILE A 796 24.57 -17.13 -3.19
CA ILE A 796 25.69 -16.18 -3.21
C ILE A 796 26.99 -16.98 -3.10
N VAL A 797 27.84 -16.90 -4.13
CA VAL A 797 29.10 -17.64 -4.24
C VAL A 797 30.27 -16.71 -3.92
N GLU A 798 31.16 -17.12 -3.03
CA GLU A 798 32.37 -16.35 -2.70
C GLU A 798 33.33 -16.27 -3.91
N ALA A 799 33.99 -15.12 -4.07
CA ALA A 799 34.77 -14.79 -5.27
C ALA A 799 35.97 -15.73 -5.55
N ASP A 800 36.45 -16.47 -4.55
CA ASP A 800 37.58 -17.39 -4.62
C ASP A 800 37.18 -18.88 -4.55
N HIS A 801 35.88 -19.18 -4.66
CA HIS A 801 35.37 -20.54 -4.64
C HIS A 801 36.02 -21.44 -5.72
N LYS A 802 36.49 -22.63 -5.33
CA LYS A 802 37.12 -23.61 -6.23
C LYS A 802 36.61 -25.02 -5.97
N ILE A 803 36.29 -25.72 -7.06
CA ILE A 803 35.91 -27.13 -7.02
C ILE A 803 37.17 -28.00 -6.97
N SER A 804 37.30 -28.82 -5.93
CA SER A 804 38.37 -29.84 -5.83
C SER A 804 37.96 -31.11 -6.58
N VAL A 805 38.80 -31.59 -7.49
CA VAL A 805 38.57 -32.83 -8.24
C VAL A 805 39.52 -33.92 -7.75
N ASP A 806 38.99 -34.90 -7.02
CA ASP A 806 39.74 -36.03 -6.48
C ASP A 806 39.51 -37.29 -7.31
N LYS A 807 40.56 -38.06 -7.59
CA LYS A 807 40.44 -39.32 -8.32
C LYS A 807 40.69 -40.53 -7.42
N LEU A 808 39.67 -41.36 -7.24
CA LEU A 808 39.73 -42.63 -6.51
C LEU A 808 39.77 -43.77 -7.53
N SER A 809 40.96 -44.19 -7.96
CA SER A 809 41.12 -45.21 -8.99
C SER A 809 42.33 -46.10 -8.78
N GLY A 810 42.16 -47.40 -8.98
CA GLY A 810 43.25 -48.37 -9.08
C GLY A 810 43.57 -48.77 -10.52
N LYS A 811 44.60 -49.61 -10.70
CA LYS A 811 44.92 -50.23 -12.01
C LYS A 811 43.84 -51.21 -12.49
N ASP A 812 42.97 -51.67 -11.59
CA ASP A 812 41.86 -52.60 -11.85
C ASP A 812 40.72 -52.38 -10.84
N ARG A 813 39.61 -53.10 -11.03
CA ARG A 813 38.38 -52.98 -10.21
C ARG A 813 38.59 -53.31 -8.72
N ILE A 814 39.52 -54.20 -8.39
CA ILE A 814 39.78 -54.58 -6.99
C ILE A 814 40.51 -53.43 -6.30
N LEU A 815 41.50 -52.85 -6.96
CA LEU A 815 42.22 -51.70 -6.41
C LEU A 815 41.40 -50.42 -6.42
N THR A 816 40.48 -50.22 -7.38
CA THR A 816 39.51 -49.12 -7.29
C THR A 816 38.60 -49.27 -6.06
N ALA A 817 38.10 -50.47 -5.78
CA ALA A 817 37.32 -50.74 -4.56
C ALA A 817 38.11 -50.38 -3.28
N ILE A 818 39.43 -50.65 -3.28
CA ILE A 818 40.32 -50.30 -2.18
C ILE A 818 40.53 -48.78 -2.06
N GLU A 819 40.67 -48.05 -3.17
CA GLU A 819 40.74 -46.59 -3.13
C GLU A 819 39.42 -45.95 -2.65
N VAL A 820 38.27 -46.52 -3.01
CA VAL A 820 36.97 -46.11 -2.45
C VAL A 820 36.89 -46.40 -0.94
N SER A 821 37.40 -47.56 -0.51
CA SER A 821 37.51 -47.92 0.92
C SER A 821 38.40 -46.94 1.70
N LYS A 822 39.54 -46.53 1.14
CA LYS A 822 40.38 -45.47 1.72
C LYS A 822 39.68 -44.11 1.71
N GLY A 823 38.86 -43.82 0.69
CA GLY A 823 38.03 -42.62 0.67
C GLY A 823 36.97 -42.59 1.78
N LEU A 824 36.48 -43.76 2.20
CA LEU A 824 35.56 -43.93 3.33
C LEU A 824 36.29 -43.91 4.68
N TYR A 825 37.41 -44.60 4.78
CA TYR A 825 38.20 -44.80 6.00
C TYR A 825 39.70 -44.67 5.72
N PRO A 826 40.24 -43.44 5.59
CA PRO A 826 41.65 -43.21 5.23
C PRO A 826 42.65 -43.90 6.15
N GLU A 827 42.34 -43.93 7.45
CA GLU A 827 43.18 -44.54 8.50
C GLU A 827 42.64 -45.89 9.01
N GLY A 828 41.63 -46.45 8.35
CA GLY A 828 40.93 -47.66 8.79
C GLY A 828 39.80 -47.35 9.77
N PHE A 829 39.13 -48.40 10.27
CA PHE A 829 38.12 -48.23 11.31
C PHE A 829 38.79 -47.81 12.62
N SER A 830 38.29 -46.71 13.22
CA SER A 830 38.69 -46.30 14.56
C SER A 830 38.47 -47.43 15.58
N SER A 831 39.29 -47.48 16.64
CA SER A 831 39.18 -48.48 17.70
C SER A 831 37.79 -48.51 18.35
N ASN A 832 37.08 -47.38 18.35
CA ASN A 832 35.77 -47.20 18.96
C ASN A 832 34.61 -47.26 17.94
N HIS A 833 34.88 -47.60 16.67
CA HIS A 833 33.82 -47.76 15.67
C HIS A 833 32.93 -48.94 16.08
N SER A 834 31.62 -48.69 16.23
CA SER A 834 30.67 -49.65 16.80
C SER A 834 30.38 -50.86 15.91
N ASP A 835 30.66 -50.75 14.61
CA ASP A 835 30.42 -51.79 13.61
C ASP A 835 31.55 -51.80 12.56
N LYS A 836 32.55 -52.66 12.73
CA LYS A 836 33.71 -52.76 11.81
C LYS A 836 33.50 -53.84 10.78
N THR A 837 32.45 -53.65 9.97
CA THR A 837 32.01 -54.61 8.97
C THR A 837 32.46 -54.22 7.56
N VAL A 838 32.86 -55.21 6.77
CA VAL A 838 33.12 -55.08 5.32
C VAL A 838 32.15 -55.96 4.54
N VAL A 839 31.60 -55.43 3.45
CA VAL A 839 30.85 -56.24 2.48
C VAL A 839 31.81 -56.75 1.41
N LEU A 840 31.92 -58.07 1.24
CA LEU A 840 32.78 -58.68 0.23
C LEU A 840 31.94 -59.30 -0.90
N ALA A 841 32.19 -58.86 -2.12
CA ALA A 841 31.56 -59.40 -3.32
C ALA A 841 32.61 -59.92 -4.32
N THR A 842 32.16 -60.71 -5.30
CA THR A 842 33.02 -61.13 -6.39
C THR A 842 33.27 -59.99 -7.37
N SER A 843 34.48 -59.93 -7.90
CA SER A 843 34.85 -58.99 -8.95
C SER A 843 34.43 -59.50 -10.35
N ASP A 844 34.02 -60.77 -10.46
CA ASP A 844 33.79 -61.46 -11.74
C ASP A 844 32.35 -61.33 -12.28
N ASP A 845 31.35 -61.16 -11.40
CA ASP A 845 29.91 -61.07 -11.76
C ASP A 845 29.18 -60.07 -10.84
N PHE A 846 28.05 -59.52 -11.29
CA PHE A 846 27.32 -58.44 -10.62
C PHE A 846 26.09 -58.92 -9.83
N ALA A 847 25.49 -60.04 -10.25
CA ALA A 847 24.10 -60.37 -9.93
C ALA A 847 23.80 -60.45 -8.43
N ASP A 848 24.73 -61.01 -7.66
CA ASP A 848 24.59 -61.21 -6.21
C ASP A 848 24.88 -59.93 -5.39
N ALA A 849 25.44 -58.89 -6.01
CA ALA A 849 25.93 -57.69 -5.32
C ALA A 849 25.16 -56.41 -5.62
N LEU A 850 24.17 -56.41 -6.53
CA LEU A 850 23.43 -55.20 -6.94
C LEU A 850 22.70 -54.48 -5.78
N SER A 851 22.42 -55.19 -4.70
CA SER A 851 21.76 -54.65 -3.49
C SER A 851 22.72 -54.38 -2.35
N SER A 852 24.04 -54.48 -2.58
CA SER A 852 25.06 -54.26 -1.55
C SER A 852 25.16 -52.81 -1.11
N GLY A 853 24.68 -51.83 -1.90
CA GLY A 853 24.65 -50.41 -1.52
C GLY A 853 23.81 -50.15 -0.27
N PRO A 854 22.49 -50.45 -0.29
CA PRO A 854 21.64 -50.36 0.90
C PRO A 854 22.14 -51.21 2.07
N LEU A 855 22.71 -52.38 1.80
CA LEU A 855 23.31 -53.23 2.84
C LEU A 855 24.52 -52.55 3.50
N ALA A 856 25.42 -51.98 2.72
CA ALA A 856 26.56 -51.23 3.22
C ALA A 856 26.13 -50.04 4.07
N ALA A 857 25.10 -49.30 3.63
CA ALA A 857 24.53 -48.19 4.39
C ALA A 857 23.94 -48.66 5.73
N LYS A 858 23.20 -49.77 5.73
CA LYS A 858 22.64 -50.40 6.94
C LYS A 858 23.73 -50.81 7.94
N LEU A 859 24.84 -51.35 7.44
CA LEU A 859 26.00 -51.82 8.23
C LEU A 859 26.97 -50.67 8.53
N GLY A 860 26.46 -49.51 8.93
CA GLY A 860 27.28 -48.38 9.38
C GLY A 860 28.19 -47.75 8.30
N ASN A 861 27.79 -47.77 7.02
CA ASN A 861 28.59 -47.38 5.86
C ASN A 861 29.82 -48.29 5.62
N ALA A 862 29.61 -49.61 5.72
CA ALA A 862 30.62 -50.63 5.44
C ALA A 862 31.24 -50.47 4.03
N PRO A 863 32.57 -50.53 3.88
CA PRO A 863 33.20 -50.58 2.56
C PRO A 863 32.77 -51.83 1.78
N ILE A 864 32.49 -51.66 0.48
CA ILE A 864 32.27 -52.78 -0.44
C ILE A 864 33.61 -53.11 -1.10
N LEU A 865 34.20 -54.25 -0.72
CA LEU A 865 35.43 -54.76 -1.32
C LEU A 865 35.13 -55.85 -2.35
N LEU A 866 36.05 -56.00 -3.29
CA LEU A 866 35.97 -56.99 -4.36
C LEU A 866 37.11 -58.00 -4.28
N THR A 867 36.82 -59.26 -4.58
CA THR A 867 37.85 -60.29 -4.75
C THR A 867 37.51 -61.21 -5.92
N ALA A 868 38.50 -61.92 -6.46
CA ALA A 868 38.22 -62.96 -7.45
C ALA A 868 37.35 -64.07 -6.86
N SER A 869 36.50 -64.69 -7.68
CA SER A 869 35.52 -65.70 -7.22
C SER A 869 36.15 -66.88 -6.47
N ASP A 870 37.39 -67.25 -6.78
CA ASP A 870 38.04 -68.46 -6.26
C ASP A 870 39.17 -68.24 -5.25
N LYS A 871 39.57 -66.99 -5.00
CA LYS A 871 40.66 -66.65 -4.09
C LYS A 871 40.43 -65.31 -3.42
N LEU A 872 40.77 -65.21 -2.14
CA LEU A 872 40.93 -63.92 -1.46
C LEU A 872 42.22 -63.29 -1.99
N THR A 873 42.10 -62.26 -2.82
CA THR A 873 43.28 -61.58 -3.40
C THR A 873 44.16 -60.96 -2.31
N ALA A 874 45.46 -60.86 -2.56
CA ALA A 874 46.40 -60.30 -1.59
C ALA A 874 46.06 -58.84 -1.27
N GLU A 875 45.58 -58.10 -2.27
CA GLU A 875 45.15 -56.72 -2.18
C GLU A 875 43.90 -56.58 -1.28
N ALA A 876 42.85 -57.37 -1.53
CA ALA A 876 41.65 -57.35 -0.68
C ALA A 876 41.97 -57.78 0.76
N LYS A 877 42.85 -58.78 0.93
CA LYS A 877 43.32 -59.19 2.25
C LYS A 877 44.03 -58.06 2.99
N ALA A 878 44.97 -57.39 2.33
CA ALA A 878 45.72 -56.29 2.92
C ALA A 878 44.81 -55.11 3.30
N GLU A 879 43.77 -54.83 2.51
CA GLU A 879 42.81 -53.78 2.84
C GLU A 879 41.92 -54.14 4.04
N ILE A 880 41.47 -55.39 4.15
CA ILE A 880 40.72 -55.87 5.32
C ILE A 880 41.57 -55.73 6.61
N GLU A 881 42.87 -56.05 6.53
CA GLU A 881 43.82 -55.87 7.63
C GLU A 881 44.04 -54.39 7.95
N ARG A 882 44.24 -53.53 6.95
CA ARG A 882 44.40 -52.08 7.12
C ARG A 882 43.17 -51.44 7.78
N LEU A 883 41.98 -51.86 7.37
CA LEU A 883 40.72 -51.40 7.95
C LEU A 883 40.56 -51.79 9.42
N ASN A 884 41.33 -52.77 9.93
CA ASN A 884 41.11 -53.36 11.26
C ASN A 884 39.68 -53.90 11.40
N THR A 885 39.28 -54.69 10.40
CA THR A 885 37.92 -55.25 10.27
C THR A 885 37.67 -56.31 11.34
N ASP A 886 36.48 -56.32 11.95
CA ASP A 886 36.05 -57.36 12.90
C ASP A 886 35.15 -58.41 12.21
N LYS A 887 34.33 -57.97 11.24
CA LYS A 887 33.32 -58.79 10.56
C LYS A 887 33.33 -58.61 9.03
N VAL A 888 33.13 -59.69 8.30
CA VAL A 888 32.96 -59.67 6.83
C VAL A 888 31.63 -60.31 6.45
N VAL A 889 30.81 -59.58 5.71
CA VAL A 889 29.56 -60.06 5.12
C VAL A 889 29.81 -60.37 3.64
N ILE A 890 29.79 -61.64 3.28
CA ILE A 890 29.91 -62.08 1.89
C ILE A 890 28.53 -61.94 1.22
N ALA A 891 28.44 -61.05 0.23
CA ALA A 891 27.28 -60.89 -0.63
C ALA A 891 27.43 -61.82 -1.85
N GLY A 892 26.89 -63.03 -1.73
CA GLY A 892 26.86 -63.99 -2.83
C GLY A 892 26.96 -65.46 -2.45
N GLY A 893 26.41 -66.29 -3.33
CA GLY A 893 26.45 -67.74 -3.21
C GLY A 893 27.86 -68.32 -3.29
N THR A 894 27.99 -69.62 -3.06
CA THR A 894 29.29 -70.33 -3.12
C THR A 894 29.88 -70.41 -4.54
N MET A 895 29.10 -70.07 -5.56
CA MET A 895 29.56 -69.94 -6.95
C MET A 895 30.14 -68.55 -7.24
N ALA A 896 29.58 -67.50 -6.62
CA ALA A 896 30.07 -66.14 -6.74
C ALA A 896 31.36 -65.96 -5.92
N VAL A 897 31.35 -66.39 -4.66
CA VAL A 897 32.53 -66.37 -3.77
C VAL A 897 32.73 -67.77 -3.20
N LYS A 898 33.73 -68.50 -3.72
CA LYS A 898 33.97 -69.91 -3.36
C LYS A 898 34.24 -70.08 -1.86
N PRO A 899 33.91 -71.25 -1.28
CA PRO A 899 34.16 -71.53 0.14
C PRO A 899 35.61 -71.35 0.60
N ALA A 900 36.59 -71.47 -0.30
CA ALA A 900 37.99 -71.22 0.01
C ALA A 900 38.25 -69.78 0.50
N VAL A 901 37.61 -68.78 -0.12
CA VAL A 901 37.71 -67.37 0.27
C VAL A 901 37.16 -67.18 1.69
N GLU A 902 36.01 -67.77 1.99
CA GLU A 902 35.40 -67.70 3.32
C GLU A 902 36.27 -68.36 4.40
N GLN A 903 36.91 -69.49 4.07
CA GLN A 903 37.86 -70.14 4.98
C GLN A 903 39.09 -69.27 5.23
N ASP A 904 39.58 -68.56 4.22
CA ASP A 904 40.73 -67.67 4.39
C ASP A 904 40.39 -66.45 5.25
N LEU A 905 39.20 -65.87 5.13
CA LEU A 905 38.69 -64.83 6.02
C LEU A 905 38.56 -65.32 7.48
N LYS A 906 38.02 -66.54 7.69
CA LYS A 906 37.93 -67.15 9.03
C LYS A 906 39.31 -67.40 9.65
N LYS A 907 40.32 -67.78 8.84
CA LYS A 907 41.71 -67.93 9.31
C LYS A 907 42.35 -66.60 9.72
N MET A 908 41.84 -65.47 9.24
CA MET A 908 42.25 -64.13 9.68
C MET A 908 41.64 -63.75 11.05
N GLY A 909 40.79 -64.60 11.64
CA GLY A 909 40.14 -64.34 12.93
C GLY A 909 38.87 -63.51 12.84
N LEU A 910 38.33 -63.29 11.64
CA LEU A 910 37.16 -62.47 11.38
C LEU A 910 35.86 -63.24 11.61
N GLU A 911 34.83 -62.56 12.08
CA GLU A 911 33.45 -63.05 11.98
C GLU A 911 33.04 -63.02 10.49
N VAL A 912 32.49 -64.12 9.96
CA VAL A 912 32.13 -64.19 8.54
C VAL A 912 30.72 -64.69 8.36
N ASP A 913 29.86 -63.80 7.88
CA ASP A 913 28.49 -64.09 7.47
C ASP A 913 28.39 -64.15 5.96
N ARG A 914 27.48 -64.99 5.45
CA ARG A 914 27.24 -65.12 4.01
C ARG A 914 25.76 -64.99 3.71
N LEU A 915 25.41 -63.94 3.00
CA LEU A 915 24.08 -63.71 2.45
C LEU A 915 24.02 -64.41 1.09
N ARG A 916 23.16 -65.43 0.98
CA ARG A 916 23.03 -66.25 -0.23
C ARG A 916 21.61 -66.78 -0.40
N GLY A 917 21.22 -67.01 -1.64
CA GLY A 917 20.09 -67.85 -2.01
C GLY A 917 20.47 -68.94 -3.01
N GLU A 918 19.46 -69.63 -3.53
CA GLU A 918 19.63 -70.62 -4.61
C GLU A 918 20.04 -69.97 -5.94
N ASP A 919 19.63 -68.72 -6.14
CA ASP A 919 19.95 -67.88 -7.29
C ASP A 919 20.10 -66.41 -6.87
N ARG A 920 20.31 -65.52 -7.86
CA ARG A 920 20.46 -64.07 -7.64
C ARG A 920 19.26 -63.42 -6.95
N TYR A 921 18.05 -63.93 -7.16
CA TYR A 921 16.83 -63.40 -6.55
C TYR A 921 16.75 -63.86 -5.09
N GLY A 922 17.14 -65.10 -4.80
CA GLY A 922 17.28 -65.60 -3.44
C GLY A 922 18.37 -64.85 -2.66
N THR A 923 19.52 -64.59 -3.28
CA THR A 923 20.59 -63.77 -2.66
C THR A 923 20.10 -62.35 -2.40
N ASN A 924 19.42 -61.73 -3.36
CA ASN A 924 18.79 -60.43 -3.17
C ASN A 924 17.81 -60.42 -1.99
N MET A 925 16.97 -61.45 -1.82
CA MET A 925 16.06 -61.55 -0.68
C MET A 925 16.78 -61.78 0.66
N ALA A 926 17.90 -62.48 0.68
CA ALA A 926 18.74 -62.58 1.87
C ALA A 926 19.30 -61.21 2.27
N ILE A 927 19.75 -60.41 1.30
CA ILE A 927 20.22 -59.04 1.52
C ILE A 927 19.07 -58.14 2.01
N VAL A 928 17.91 -58.17 1.35
CA VAL A 928 16.73 -57.37 1.76
C VAL A 928 16.26 -57.74 3.16
N GLY A 929 16.33 -59.02 3.55
CA GLY A 929 16.02 -59.46 4.91
C GLY A 929 16.94 -58.85 5.97
N GLU A 930 18.22 -58.65 5.66
CA GLU A 930 19.20 -58.04 6.56
C GLU A 930 18.96 -56.53 6.77
N LEU A 931 18.30 -55.85 5.81
CA LEU A 931 17.95 -54.43 5.95
C LEU A 931 16.93 -54.19 7.07
N GLY A 932 16.06 -55.16 7.33
CA GLY A 932 14.97 -55.07 8.31
C GLY A 932 13.79 -54.24 7.80
N GLU A 933 13.27 -53.32 8.63
CA GLU A 933 12.21 -52.40 8.23
C GLU A 933 12.73 -51.30 7.29
N VAL A 934 12.10 -51.18 6.13
CA VAL A 934 12.44 -50.21 5.07
C VAL A 934 11.25 -49.31 4.76
N ASN A 935 11.52 -48.09 4.30
CA ASN A 935 10.51 -47.07 4.03
C ASN A 935 9.89 -47.17 2.62
N GLY A 936 10.49 -47.99 1.75
CA GLY A 936 10.07 -48.16 0.36
C GLY A 936 10.98 -49.15 -0.38
N ALA A 937 10.69 -49.40 -1.65
CA ALA A 937 11.50 -50.30 -2.47
C ALA A 937 11.60 -49.86 -3.94
N PHE A 938 12.80 -50.03 -4.50
CA PHE A 938 13.00 -50.04 -5.94
C PHE A 938 12.92 -51.48 -6.47
N VAL A 939 12.14 -51.69 -7.52
CA VAL A 939 12.05 -52.98 -8.23
C VAL A 939 12.80 -52.85 -9.55
N ALA A 940 13.90 -53.58 -9.69
CA ALA A 940 14.78 -53.52 -10.86
C ALA A 940 15.04 -54.91 -11.45
N SER A 941 15.50 -54.94 -12.71
CA SER A 941 15.82 -56.20 -13.37
C SER A 941 16.98 -56.94 -12.69
N GLY A 942 16.81 -58.24 -12.44
CA GLY A 942 17.91 -59.09 -11.99
C GLY A 942 18.85 -59.54 -13.12
N THR A 943 18.49 -59.31 -14.38
CA THR A 943 19.28 -59.72 -15.56
C THR A 943 20.09 -58.58 -16.17
N SER A 944 19.82 -57.34 -15.78
CA SER A 944 20.52 -56.12 -16.22
C SER A 944 20.89 -55.26 -15.00
N TYR A 945 22.13 -54.79 -14.92
CA TYR A 945 22.65 -54.05 -13.76
C TYR A 945 22.41 -52.53 -13.71
N PRO A 946 22.33 -51.76 -14.84
CA PRO A 946 22.43 -50.30 -14.76
C PRO A 946 21.32 -49.64 -13.94
N ASP A 947 20.09 -50.12 -14.07
CA ASP A 947 18.92 -49.57 -13.35
C ASP A 947 19.04 -49.78 -11.84
N ALA A 948 19.49 -50.96 -11.41
CA ALA A 948 19.72 -51.26 -9.99
C ALA A 948 20.83 -50.39 -9.41
N LEU A 949 21.95 -50.21 -10.13
CA LEU A 949 23.07 -49.38 -9.68
C LEU A 949 22.69 -47.89 -9.61
N ALA A 950 21.96 -47.38 -10.60
CA ALA A 950 21.48 -45.99 -10.61
C ALA A 950 20.57 -45.69 -9.40
N SER A 951 19.80 -46.70 -8.95
CA SER A 951 18.92 -46.56 -7.78
C SER A 951 19.64 -46.71 -6.43
N ALA A 952 20.85 -47.28 -6.38
CA ALA A 952 21.51 -47.67 -5.12
C ALA A 952 21.82 -46.51 -4.16
N PRO A 953 22.36 -45.36 -4.60
CA PRO A 953 22.54 -44.20 -3.71
C PRO A 953 21.24 -43.69 -3.12
N ILE A 954 20.20 -43.58 -3.96
CA ILE A 954 18.87 -43.10 -3.55
C ILE A 954 18.24 -44.09 -2.56
N ALA A 955 18.41 -45.39 -2.82
CA ALA A 955 17.92 -46.45 -1.95
C ALA A 955 18.58 -46.38 -0.56
N SER A 956 19.90 -46.23 -0.53
CA SER A 956 20.66 -46.05 0.70
C SER A 956 20.24 -44.81 1.49
N ALA A 957 20.08 -43.66 0.82
CA ALA A 957 19.73 -42.40 1.47
C ALA A 957 18.32 -42.40 2.08
N ASN A 958 17.37 -43.12 1.47
CA ASN A 958 15.97 -43.12 1.91
C ASN A 958 15.60 -44.32 2.83
N ASN A 959 16.57 -45.19 3.16
CA ASN A 959 16.33 -46.49 3.80
C ASN A 959 15.32 -47.35 2.99
N TRP A 960 15.57 -47.47 1.68
CA TRP A 960 14.78 -48.29 0.75
C TRP A 960 15.53 -49.56 0.35
N ALA A 961 14.78 -50.60 0.06
CA ALA A 961 15.32 -51.85 -0.49
C ALA A 961 15.48 -51.76 -2.02
N ILE A 962 16.48 -52.46 -2.56
CA ILE A 962 16.51 -52.82 -4.00
C ILE A 962 16.06 -54.27 -4.12
N VAL A 963 14.95 -54.51 -4.82
CA VAL A 963 14.34 -55.82 -5.04
C VAL A 963 14.50 -56.21 -6.51
N LEU A 964 15.13 -57.35 -6.76
CA LEU A 964 15.37 -57.83 -8.11
C LEU A 964 14.21 -58.70 -8.61
N THR A 965 13.82 -58.48 -9.86
CA THR A 965 12.76 -59.25 -10.54
C THR A 965 13.23 -59.84 -11.86
N GLN A 966 12.57 -60.91 -12.29
CA GLN A 966 12.64 -61.34 -13.69
C GLN A 966 11.81 -60.36 -14.54
N GLU A 967 12.06 -60.33 -15.85
CA GLU A 967 11.39 -59.44 -16.79
C GLU A 967 9.85 -59.55 -16.72
N ASN A 968 9.32 -60.78 -16.64
CA ASN A 968 7.89 -61.04 -16.75
C ASN A 968 7.23 -61.53 -15.45
N GLU A 969 8.00 -61.76 -14.38
CA GLU A 969 7.48 -62.35 -13.15
C GLU A 969 8.21 -61.83 -11.90
N LEU A 970 7.43 -61.33 -10.93
CA LEU A 970 7.90 -61.00 -9.59
C LEU A 970 7.75 -62.24 -8.70
N SER A 971 8.85 -62.72 -8.13
CA SER A 971 8.81 -63.91 -7.26
C SER A 971 7.94 -63.68 -6.01
N LYS A 972 7.35 -64.73 -5.46
CA LYS A 972 6.54 -64.63 -4.23
C LYS A 972 7.29 -64.00 -3.05
N PRO A 973 8.57 -64.32 -2.78
CA PRO A 973 9.35 -63.64 -1.75
C PRO A 973 9.51 -62.14 -2.03
N ALA A 974 9.79 -61.76 -3.27
CA ALA A 974 9.94 -60.35 -3.67
C ALA A 974 8.62 -59.58 -3.52
N ALA A 975 7.50 -60.17 -3.96
CA ALA A 975 6.16 -59.59 -3.77
C ALA A 975 5.84 -59.38 -2.27
N LYS A 976 6.19 -60.35 -1.42
CA LYS A 976 6.01 -60.23 0.03
C LYS A 976 6.87 -59.10 0.63
N ALA A 977 8.12 -58.96 0.18
CA ALA A 977 9.06 -57.96 0.70
C ALA A 977 8.61 -56.51 0.43
N VAL A 978 7.89 -56.27 -0.67
CA VAL A 978 7.44 -54.93 -1.06
C VAL A 978 6.00 -54.62 -0.65
N LYS A 979 5.29 -55.53 0.01
CA LYS A 979 3.86 -55.36 0.31
C LYS A 979 3.62 -54.17 1.25
N ASN A 980 2.61 -53.34 0.93
CA ASN A 980 2.23 -52.13 1.66
C ASN A 980 3.32 -51.03 1.71
N LEU A 981 4.34 -51.13 0.86
CA LEU A 981 5.36 -50.09 0.71
C LEU A 981 5.10 -49.23 -0.53
N PRO A 982 5.56 -47.97 -0.56
CA PRO A 982 5.81 -47.27 -1.80
C PRO A 982 6.80 -48.06 -2.66
N VAL A 983 6.46 -48.29 -3.93
CA VAL A 983 7.27 -49.04 -4.88
C VAL A 983 7.53 -48.22 -6.12
N ASN A 984 8.78 -48.13 -6.54
CA ASN A 984 9.15 -47.61 -7.85
C ASN A 984 9.85 -48.67 -8.70
N ILE A 985 9.29 -48.94 -9.88
CA ILE A 985 9.89 -49.83 -10.87
C ILE A 985 10.95 -49.05 -11.64
N VAL A 986 12.21 -49.46 -11.52
CA VAL A 986 13.33 -48.80 -12.20
C VAL A 986 13.70 -49.60 -13.45
N GLY A 987 13.52 -48.98 -14.61
CA GLY A 987 13.76 -49.58 -15.91
C GLY A 987 12.50 -49.66 -16.78
N GLY A 988 12.72 -49.67 -18.10
CA GLY A 988 11.65 -49.74 -19.09
C GLY A 988 10.93 -51.09 -19.12
N THR A 989 9.83 -51.16 -19.88
CA THR A 989 9.01 -52.38 -20.01
C THR A 989 9.75 -53.56 -20.65
N GLY A 990 10.84 -53.29 -21.40
CA GLY A 990 11.71 -54.31 -21.97
C GLY A 990 12.65 -55.01 -20.97
N VAL A 991 12.76 -54.51 -19.74
CA VAL A 991 13.58 -55.14 -18.67
C VAL A 991 12.77 -55.48 -17.42
N VAL A 992 11.66 -54.77 -17.19
CA VAL A 992 10.62 -55.10 -16.20
C VAL A 992 9.25 -54.83 -16.82
N SER A 993 8.57 -55.87 -17.27
CA SER A 993 7.32 -55.78 -18.03
C SER A 993 6.14 -55.19 -17.27
N ASP A 994 5.09 -54.84 -18.01
CA ASP A 994 3.79 -54.41 -17.46
C ASP A 994 3.12 -55.49 -16.59
N ASN A 995 3.49 -56.76 -16.73
CA ASN A 995 2.93 -57.83 -15.91
C ASN A 995 3.41 -57.74 -14.46
N VAL A 996 4.68 -57.38 -14.26
CA VAL A 996 5.24 -57.11 -12.93
C VAL A 996 4.55 -55.87 -12.33
N GLU A 997 4.37 -54.81 -13.12
CA GLU A 997 3.68 -53.59 -12.68
C GLU A 997 2.23 -53.84 -12.28
N LYS A 998 1.46 -54.59 -13.08
CA LYS A 998 0.10 -55.00 -12.74
C LYS A 998 0.06 -55.78 -11.43
N THR A 999 1.03 -56.66 -11.21
CA THR A 999 1.14 -57.44 -9.96
C THR A 999 1.36 -56.52 -8.76
N LEU A 1000 2.27 -55.55 -8.89
CA LEU A 1000 2.55 -54.56 -7.84
C LEU A 1000 1.34 -53.66 -7.58
N ILE A 1001 0.66 -53.14 -8.62
CA ILE A 1001 -0.54 -52.31 -8.48
C ILE A 1001 -1.67 -53.07 -7.79
N ALA A 1002 -1.89 -54.33 -8.17
CA ALA A 1002 -2.92 -55.16 -7.56
C ALA A 1002 -2.67 -55.41 -6.07
N GLN A 1003 -1.40 -55.45 -5.64
CA GLN A 1003 -1.01 -55.70 -4.26
C GLN A 1003 -0.92 -54.43 -3.41
N ASN A 1004 -0.35 -53.35 -3.95
CA ASN A 1004 0.05 -52.15 -3.22
C ASN A 1004 -0.88 -50.95 -3.47
N GLY A 1005 -1.72 -51.00 -4.52
CA GLY A 1005 -2.59 -49.91 -4.94
C GLY A 1005 -1.91 -48.94 -5.91
N LYS A 1006 -2.66 -48.46 -6.91
CA LYS A 1006 -2.13 -47.62 -8.01
C LYS A 1006 -1.42 -46.35 -7.53
N LYS A 1007 -1.87 -45.74 -6.43
CA LYS A 1007 -1.26 -44.53 -5.86
C LYS A 1007 0.13 -44.77 -5.26
N HIS A 1008 0.51 -46.02 -5.00
CA HIS A 1008 1.76 -46.40 -4.33
C HIS A 1008 2.77 -47.08 -5.26
N VAL A 1009 2.47 -47.19 -6.56
CA VAL A 1009 3.35 -47.81 -7.56
C VAL A 1009 3.63 -46.81 -8.66
N THR A 1010 4.92 -46.50 -8.85
CA THR A 1010 5.41 -45.66 -9.94
C THR A 1010 6.44 -46.41 -10.78
N ARG A 1011 6.77 -45.87 -11.95
CA ARG A 1011 7.85 -46.38 -12.81
C ARG A 1011 8.74 -45.23 -13.25
N THR A 1012 10.05 -45.43 -13.16
CA THR A 1012 11.07 -44.50 -13.65
C THR A 1012 11.97 -45.21 -14.65
N ALA A 1013 12.01 -44.71 -15.89
CA ALA A 1013 12.77 -45.31 -16.98
C ALA A 1013 13.21 -44.26 -18.00
N GLY A 1014 14.39 -44.45 -18.59
CA GLY A 1014 14.85 -43.70 -19.76
C GLY A 1014 15.04 -44.57 -20.99
N ALA A 1015 15.44 -43.94 -22.10
CA ALA A 1015 15.77 -44.65 -23.34
C ALA A 1015 17.03 -45.53 -23.19
N ASP A 1016 17.92 -45.17 -22.28
CA ASP A 1016 19.12 -45.91 -21.91
C ASP A 1016 19.42 -45.73 -20.40
N ARG A 1017 20.56 -46.27 -19.96
CA ARG A 1017 20.98 -46.23 -18.55
C ARG A 1017 21.20 -44.81 -18.00
N TYR A 1018 21.57 -43.87 -18.86
CA TYR A 1018 21.83 -42.48 -18.46
C TYR A 1018 20.51 -41.71 -18.35
N GLY A 1019 19.57 -41.97 -19.26
CA GLY A 1019 18.21 -41.46 -19.16
C GLY A 1019 17.47 -41.98 -17.93
N THR A 1020 17.62 -43.27 -17.57
CA THR A 1020 17.02 -43.79 -16.33
C THR A 1020 17.61 -43.11 -15.09
N LEU A 1021 18.94 -42.93 -15.06
CA LEU A 1021 19.60 -42.19 -13.99
C LEU A 1021 19.08 -40.74 -13.89
N ALA A 1022 19.03 -40.01 -15.01
CA ALA A 1022 18.55 -38.63 -15.02
C ALA A 1022 17.09 -38.53 -14.55
N ALA A 1023 16.24 -39.47 -14.95
CA ALA A 1023 14.85 -39.54 -14.49
C ALA A 1023 14.76 -39.85 -12.98
N LEU A 1024 15.63 -40.71 -12.45
CA LEU A 1024 15.73 -40.98 -11.01
C LEU A 1024 16.18 -39.76 -10.23
N LEU A 1025 17.26 -39.09 -10.67
CA LEU A 1025 17.78 -37.87 -10.03
C LEU A 1025 16.76 -36.73 -10.05
N LYS A 1026 15.98 -36.62 -11.13
CA LYS A 1026 14.88 -35.65 -11.22
C LYS A 1026 13.71 -35.99 -10.28
N ALA A 1027 13.36 -37.26 -10.15
CA ALA A 1027 12.23 -37.71 -9.35
C ALA A 1027 12.53 -37.75 -7.85
N TYR A 1028 13.78 -38.02 -7.48
CA TYR A 1028 14.26 -38.14 -6.10
C TYR A 1028 15.34 -37.09 -5.87
N GLN A 1029 14.90 -35.85 -5.66
CA GLN A 1029 15.75 -34.72 -5.27
C GLN A 1029 16.22 -34.82 -3.80
N THR A 1030 15.69 -35.77 -3.02
CA THR A 1030 16.05 -36.00 -1.63
C THR A 1030 17.33 -36.84 -1.51
N GLY A 1031 18.27 -36.40 -0.65
CA GLY A 1031 19.51 -37.14 -0.40
C GLY A 1031 20.69 -36.74 -1.29
N THR A 1032 20.62 -35.56 -1.93
CA THR A 1032 21.70 -35.02 -2.76
C THR A 1032 22.07 -33.58 -2.41
N ASP A 1033 21.61 -32.99 -1.31
CA ASP A 1033 22.02 -31.64 -0.88
C ASP A 1033 23.40 -31.66 -0.22
N THR A 1034 24.40 -31.88 -1.04
CA THR A 1034 25.80 -31.96 -0.64
C THR A 1034 26.64 -31.08 -1.54
N ASN A 1035 27.80 -30.70 -1.04
CA ASN A 1035 28.83 -30.02 -1.83
C ASN A 1035 29.69 -31.02 -2.62
N THR A 1036 29.28 -32.30 -2.73
CA THR A 1036 30.07 -33.38 -3.33
C THR A 1036 29.32 -34.09 -4.44
N ILE A 1037 29.94 -34.27 -5.61
CA ILE A 1037 29.41 -35.13 -6.69
C ILE A 1037 30.36 -36.32 -6.92
N LEU A 1038 29.80 -37.53 -7.06
CA LEU A 1038 30.58 -38.71 -7.45
C LEU A 1038 30.34 -39.00 -8.93
N ILE A 1039 31.39 -39.30 -9.69
CA ILE A 1039 31.28 -39.65 -11.11
C ILE A 1039 32.00 -40.96 -11.40
N THR A 1040 31.36 -41.88 -12.11
CA THR A 1040 31.94 -43.17 -12.50
C THR A 1040 31.45 -43.62 -13.88
N THR A 1041 32.10 -44.63 -14.46
CA THR A 1041 31.67 -45.16 -15.76
C THR A 1041 30.36 -45.93 -15.63
N GLY A 1042 29.42 -45.64 -16.52
CA GLY A 1042 28.20 -46.41 -16.70
C GLY A 1042 28.38 -47.64 -17.58
N GLU A 1043 29.54 -47.85 -18.20
CA GLU A 1043 29.77 -48.94 -19.18
C GLU A 1043 30.06 -50.30 -18.51
N ASN A 1044 30.36 -50.30 -17.21
CA ASN A 1044 30.64 -51.49 -16.42
C ASN A 1044 30.14 -51.32 -14.98
N PHE A 1045 30.00 -52.41 -14.22
CA PHE A 1045 29.37 -52.42 -12.89
C PHE A 1045 30.27 -52.18 -11.65
N PRO A 1046 31.55 -52.62 -11.59
CA PRO A 1046 32.26 -52.73 -10.31
C PRO A 1046 32.53 -51.39 -9.62
N ASP A 1047 32.87 -50.37 -10.40
CA ASP A 1047 33.23 -49.05 -9.85
C ASP A 1047 31.99 -48.36 -9.27
N ALA A 1048 30.85 -48.40 -9.97
CA ALA A 1048 29.57 -47.89 -9.47
C ALA A 1048 29.04 -48.67 -8.25
N LEU A 1049 29.19 -50.00 -8.25
CA LEU A 1049 28.83 -50.84 -7.12
C LEU A 1049 29.57 -50.42 -5.84
N THR A 1050 30.89 -50.25 -5.94
CA THR A 1050 31.73 -49.88 -4.80
C THR A 1050 31.56 -48.41 -4.41
N ALA A 1051 31.34 -47.52 -5.37
CA ALA A 1051 31.02 -46.12 -5.13
C ALA A 1051 29.70 -45.92 -4.36
N SER A 1052 28.77 -46.88 -4.40
CA SER A 1052 27.47 -46.75 -3.72
C SER A 1052 27.59 -46.57 -2.20
N SER A 1053 28.58 -47.20 -1.55
CA SER A 1053 28.84 -46.99 -0.12
C SER A 1053 29.42 -45.60 0.17
N LEU A 1054 30.22 -45.05 -0.75
CA LEU A 1054 30.72 -43.68 -0.66
C LEU A 1054 29.58 -42.67 -0.88
N ALA A 1055 28.72 -42.91 -1.86
CA ALA A 1055 27.53 -42.09 -2.14
C ALA A 1055 26.61 -42.02 -0.92
N ALA A 1056 26.38 -43.18 -0.26
CA ALA A 1056 25.61 -43.25 0.97
C ALA A 1056 26.25 -42.44 2.12
N ARG A 1057 27.58 -42.52 2.29
CA ARG A 1057 28.30 -41.78 3.34
C ARG A 1057 28.27 -40.27 3.13
N THR A 1058 28.43 -39.81 1.89
CA THR A 1058 28.51 -38.38 1.56
C THR A 1058 27.16 -37.77 1.19
N ASN A 1059 26.10 -38.57 1.13
CA ASN A 1059 24.79 -38.18 0.63
C ASN A 1059 24.90 -37.50 -0.75
N ALA A 1060 25.75 -38.08 -1.62
CA ALA A 1060 26.14 -37.47 -2.90
C ALA A 1060 25.51 -38.20 -4.09
N PRO A 1061 25.08 -37.46 -5.14
CA PRO A 1061 24.65 -38.10 -6.37
C PRO A 1061 25.81 -38.87 -7.00
N LEU A 1062 25.53 -40.10 -7.47
CA LEU A 1062 26.46 -40.91 -8.25
C LEU A 1062 26.09 -40.81 -9.74
N ILE A 1063 26.90 -40.07 -10.47
CA ILE A 1063 26.72 -39.80 -11.90
C ILE A 1063 27.40 -40.90 -12.72
N LEU A 1064 26.63 -41.57 -13.57
CA LEU A 1064 27.13 -42.54 -14.53
C LEU A 1064 27.43 -41.85 -15.86
N VAL A 1065 28.63 -42.06 -16.41
CA VAL A 1065 29.05 -41.47 -17.70
C VAL A 1065 29.58 -42.49 -18.68
N SER A 1066 29.56 -42.15 -19.97
CA SER A 1066 30.26 -42.88 -21.03
C SER A 1066 31.58 -42.17 -21.37
N ASP A 1067 31.97 -42.13 -22.64
CA ASP A 1067 32.96 -41.18 -23.15
C ASP A 1067 32.47 -39.72 -23.09
N GLU A 1068 31.16 -39.50 -23.06
CA GLU A 1068 30.53 -38.18 -22.88
C GLU A 1068 29.45 -38.22 -21.79
N ILE A 1069 29.10 -37.04 -21.24
CA ILE A 1069 27.96 -36.85 -20.34
C ILE A 1069 26.68 -36.79 -21.19
N ASP A 1070 25.71 -37.66 -20.88
CA ASP A 1070 24.41 -37.64 -21.53
C ASP A 1070 23.69 -36.29 -21.33
N LYS A 1071 22.91 -35.85 -22.33
CA LYS A 1071 22.22 -34.56 -22.33
C LYS A 1071 21.26 -34.38 -21.15
N GLN A 1072 20.55 -35.43 -20.75
CA GLN A 1072 19.60 -35.35 -19.64
C GLN A 1072 20.33 -35.27 -18.29
N THR A 1073 21.44 -35.98 -18.17
CA THR A 1073 22.34 -35.91 -17.01
C THR A 1073 23.02 -34.54 -16.93
N ALA A 1074 23.46 -33.97 -18.06
CA ALA A 1074 24.02 -32.63 -18.14
C ALA A 1074 22.99 -31.56 -17.73
N ALA A 1075 21.73 -31.70 -18.16
CA ALA A 1075 20.65 -30.79 -17.75
C ALA A 1075 20.37 -30.85 -16.24
N PHE A 1076 20.44 -32.05 -15.63
CA PHE A 1076 20.37 -32.19 -14.18
C PHE A 1076 21.54 -31.50 -13.49
N LEU A 1077 22.77 -31.72 -13.98
CA LEU A 1077 23.98 -31.11 -13.40
C LEU A 1077 23.96 -29.58 -13.49
N ASP A 1078 23.52 -29.02 -14.62
CA ASP A 1078 23.34 -27.58 -14.81
C ASP A 1078 22.30 -27.00 -13.84
N ALA A 1079 21.12 -27.64 -13.72
CA ALA A 1079 20.09 -27.22 -12.78
C ALA A 1079 20.57 -27.30 -11.32
N TYR A 1080 21.24 -28.39 -10.96
CA TYR A 1080 21.78 -28.62 -9.63
C TYR A 1080 22.92 -27.65 -9.31
N GLY A 1081 23.79 -27.37 -10.28
CA GLY A 1081 24.84 -26.36 -10.21
C GLY A 1081 24.27 -24.98 -9.94
N LYS A 1082 23.20 -24.56 -10.61
CA LYS A 1082 22.60 -23.23 -10.41
C LYS A 1082 22.09 -22.97 -8.99
N THR A 1083 21.75 -24.00 -8.23
CA THR A 1083 21.13 -23.87 -6.90
C THR A 1083 21.98 -24.40 -5.74
N THR A 1084 23.15 -24.97 -6.03
CA THR A 1084 24.02 -25.62 -5.04
C THR A 1084 25.49 -25.27 -5.28
N ILE A 1085 26.20 -24.92 -4.22
CA ILE A 1085 27.65 -24.72 -4.25
C ILE A 1085 28.32 -26.09 -4.11
N ILE A 1086 29.11 -26.49 -5.12
CA ILE A 1086 29.85 -27.75 -5.11
C ILE A 1086 31.30 -27.47 -4.76
N ASP A 1087 31.82 -28.19 -3.77
CA ASP A 1087 33.19 -28.07 -3.28
C ASP A 1087 34.05 -29.22 -3.82
N HIS A 1088 33.45 -30.40 -4.03
CA HIS A 1088 34.17 -31.63 -4.35
C HIS A 1088 33.53 -32.41 -5.51
N VAL A 1089 34.37 -32.88 -6.44
CA VAL A 1089 34.00 -33.89 -7.44
C VAL A 1089 34.94 -35.08 -7.25
N LYS A 1090 34.38 -36.27 -6.98
CA LYS A 1090 35.17 -37.50 -6.85
C LYS A 1090 34.98 -38.40 -8.06
N VAL A 1091 36.04 -38.57 -8.84
CA VAL A 1091 36.10 -39.45 -10.01
C VAL A 1091 36.47 -40.87 -9.56
N ILE A 1092 35.54 -41.81 -9.72
CA ILE A 1092 35.71 -43.20 -9.30
C ILE A 1092 36.03 -44.09 -10.50
N GLY A 1093 37.19 -44.74 -10.44
CA GLY A 1093 37.66 -45.65 -11.48
C GLY A 1093 38.53 -44.99 -12.56
N GLY A 1094 39.24 -45.82 -13.32
CA GLY A 1094 40.22 -45.37 -14.32
C GLY A 1094 39.64 -45.07 -15.70
N LYS A 1095 38.34 -45.34 -15.92
CA LYS A 1095 37.69 -45.28 -17.23
C LYS A 1095 36.97 -43.96 -17.53
N VAL A 1096 36.64 -43.18 -16.51
CA VAL A 1096 36.12 -41.81 -16.72
C VAL A 1096 37.23 -40.98 -17.36
N ASN A 1097 36.98 -40.45 -18.56
CA ASN A 1097 37.95 -39.60 -19.26
C ASN A 1097 37.99 -38.20 -18.62
N GLN A 1098 39.14 -37.52 -18.77
CA GLN A 1098 39.34 -36.20 -18.18
C GLN A 1098 38.35 -35.17 -18.75
N SER A 1099 38.02 -35.26 -20.03
CA SER A 1099 37.06 -34.36 -20.70
C SER A 1099 35.67 -34.42 -20.07
N SER A 1100 35.18 -35.59 -19.65
CA SER A 1100 33.89 -35.71 -18.96
C SER A 1100 33.97 -35.14 -17.54
N ALA A 1101 35.09 -35.31 -16.84
CA ALA A 1101 35.27 -34.69 -15.53
C ALA A 1101 35.33 -33.16 -15.63
N ASP A 1102 36.08 -32.62 -16.60
CA ASP A 1102 36.17 -31.18 -16.84
C ASP A 1102 34.81 -30.60 -17.27
N LYS A 1103 34.08 -31.30 -18.15
CA LYS A 1103 32.74 -30.86 -18.57
C LYS A 1103 31.74 -30.89 -17.42
N LEU A 1104 31.84 -31.86 -16.51
CA LEU A 1104 31.02 -31.89 -15.30
C LEU A 1104 31.32 -30.66 -14.43
N VAL A 1105 32.60 -30.34 -14.21
CA VAL A 1105 33.02 -29.16 -13.44
C VAL A 1105 32.53 -27.87 -14.09
N GLU A 1106 32.57 -27.77 -15.41
CA GLU A 1106 32.00 -26.65 -16.17
C GLU A 1106 30.49 -26.51 -15.91
N LEU A 1107 29.73 -27.60 -16.05
CA LEU A 1107 28.27 -27.60 -15.87
C LEU A 1107 27.81 -27.21 -14.45
N ILE A 1108 28.61 -27.45 -13.43
CA ILE A 1108 28.25 -27.15 -12.02
C ILE A 1108 28.96 -25.92 -11.46
N GLY A 1109 29.98 -25.42 -12.14
CA GLY A 1109 30.86 -24.33 -11.69
C GLY A 1109 30.50 -22.98 -12.27
N GLU A 1110 29.86 -22.95 -13.45
CA GLU A 1110 29.09 -21.80 -13.93
C GLU A 1110 27.85 -21.55 -13.06
#